data_AF-A0A0C3MA20-F1
#
_entry.id   AF-A0A0C3MA20-F1
#
_cell.length_a   1.000
_cell.length_b   1.000
_cell.length_c   1.000
_cell.angle_alpha   90.00
_cell.angle_beta   90.00
_cell.angle_gamma   90.00
#
_symmetry.space_group_name_H-M   'P 1'
#
loop_
_entity.id
_entity.type
_entity.pdbx_description
1 polymer ?
#
loop_
_entity_poly.entity_id
_entity_poly.type
_entity_poly.pdbx_seq_one_letter_code
_entity_poly.pdbx_strand_id
1 'polypeptide(L)'
;MTLPPSSKAWKLCESKDEFLDFLLDHGFEDQRISFLDSITEHERIAQVLWEAGDYVNAALRFGQSDDPSSPRQASRCILEGIRSNVPLATSYRNESTTLSKLFKLSQTATLTPDEKAEVEFLRAVVNLDGAELKQYSQDYLDKQDLRGALLALDAWTQSATLDGLRSTRDGEVAESAPPTSLTSPESNISIQHIFGISDASSKEPARQPRQSEDITMQRIVRPCSFIHALAFALVSRGEQPRSRADPITLPTNTVDDMIGRALLNRLNAVIERVDEIALKSRAFEMCQQFLVNQECGGRDEGSCWKGHVLEKDLSIEKFNSRFRLHILVIAVLNLGVFDERIRSIKQKMWITKLFQLCYPATNKAGCLSDITPALIPEYSLAMPVVQCWLHEVFRSLRPADQVKYFLTNILITSLLATAFDYKEATTYLWRGQWSLDPQYAFQNGLIQENSKPAVGSAIIWLAKRTSTRINLGIHFLTHVLKAQVHLDAEVAVAFAEEVSAQLILNHYAHSSTGYDYMVMPRSWILRAFTRAEAPQLNGSMPWALATVLDTFLSILLLKQSAGKLQMRGSVLRDVSIAVRSQAVQRVCRCLALIGQNIIGIRAPVLGFFGKLGSPPVGPKYQGIGTSFLGFFKKLAVDSPLVRPEYQRFAQATNWDGVVDALVGVTRASTMDELLMIRRDVGHPTIRPRFKTVVCPDGKDILAKLRISQYPPVIALQSDILCPGGNLPGFKKQEEGVSGNGVQTKSAAGPGFESVPSTPEDRRSASIIQAFFRRHRRRAGGPIAAVFERLAQKLKKRTRNYKLARPLLLCIRGPLPHVVAYLLTLRNISDKTIQTLNRNMQKISHEKIEELHEKGVEVRRIRDAIIRLGEELQPSSSLYSNRLSATPVSALEIVKKVEQVPELVRKLQNSVDCPEDLDYKLGVEPILSNRGPWAL
;
A
#
# COMPACT_ATOMS: atom_id res chain seq x y z
N MET A 1 17.06 51.62 -37.23
CA MET A 1 18.25 51.81 -38.10
C MET A 1 18.40 50.53 -38.92
N THR A 2 18.05 50.58 -40.21
CA THR A 2 18.31 49.51 -41.17
C THR A 2 19.80 49.55 -41.54
N LEU A 3 20.56 48.56 -41.10
CA LEU A 3 21.98 48.40 -41.46
C LEU A 3 22.10 48.25 -43.01
N PRO A 4 23.15 48.80 -43.63
CA PRO A 4 23.42 48.58 -45.05
C PRO A 4 23.63 47.09 -45.33
N PRO A 5 23.39 46.61 -46.58
CA PRO A 5 23.49 45.20 -46.92
C PRO A 5 24.85 44.63 -46.51
N SER A 6 24.81 43.60 -45.67
CA SER A 6 25.95 42.90 -45.06
C SER A 6 27.00 42.42 -46.07
N SER A 7 26.63 42.32 -47.35
CA SER A 7 27.50 41.93 -48.46
C SER A 7 28.73 42.83 -48.68
N LYS A 8 28.74 44.07 -48.14
CA LYS A 8 29.92 44.95 -48.19
C LYS A 8 30.73 44.97 -46.88
N ALA A 9 30.11 44.69 -45.74
CA ALA A 9 30.74 44.82 -44.42
C ALA A 9 31.80 43.74 -44.15
N TRP A 10 31.60 42.52 -44.64
CA TRP A 10 32.56 41.43 -44.44
C TRP A 10 33.92 41.68 -45.09
N LYS A 11 33.98 42.54 -46.12
CA LYS A 11 35.24 42.96 -46.77
C LYS A 11 36.17 43.77 -45.85
N LEU A 12 35.67 44.19 -44.67
CA LEU A 12 36.45 44.88 -43.64
C LEU A 12 37.15 43.90 -42.69
N CYS A 13 36.81 42.61 -42.72
CA CYS A 13 37.49 41.56 -41.98
C CYS A 13 38.53 40.86 -42.88
N GLU A 14 39.57 40.30 -42.29
CA GLU A 14 40.63 39.58 -43.00
C GLU A 14 40.11 38.27 -43.61
N SER A 15 39.07 37.69 -43.02
CA SER A 15 38.43 36.47 -43.51
C SER A 15 36.92 36.44 -43.28
N LYS A 16 36.23 35.55 -43.99
CA LYS A 16 34.81 35.27 -43.76
C LYS A 16 34.56 34.74 -42.34
N ASP A 17 35.44 33.86 -41.86
CA ASP A 17 35.30 33.23 -40.55
C ASP A 17 35.44 34.27 -39.44
N GLU A 18 36.38 35.20 -39.56
CA GLU A 18 36.50 36.34 -38.64
C GLU A 18 35.24 37.22 -38.63
N PHE A 19 34.62 37.45 -39.80
CA PHE A 19 33.36 38.19 -39.85
C PHE A 19 32.21 37.43 -39.17
N LEU A 20 32.15 36.10 -39.32
CA LEU A 20 31.15 35.27 -38.65
C LEU A 20 31.35 35.23 -37.13
N ASP A 21 32.60 35.12 -36.68
CA ASP A 21 32.96 35.18 -35.26
C ASP A 21 32.61 36.55 -34.68
N PHE A 22 32.87 37.63 -35.42
CA PHE A 22 32.44 38.98 -35.05
C PHE A 22 30.92 39.07 -34.88
N LEU A 23 30.14 38.54 -35.82
CA LEU A 23 28.67 38.58 -35.71
C LEU A 23 28.16 37.76 -34.52
N LEU A 24 28.76 36.59 -34.26
CA LEU A 24 28.44 35.74 -33.10
C LEU A 24 28.76 36.45 -31.78
N ASP A 25 29.97 37.02 -31.65
CA ASP A 25 30.45 37.71 -30.44
C ASP A 25 29.60 38.92 -30.05
N HIS A 26 28.90 39.51 -31.03
CA HIS A 26 28.05 40.69 -30.84
C HIS A 26 26.55 40.38 -30.89
N GLY A 27 26.15 39.10 -31.00
CA GLY A 27 24.75 38.67 -30.99
C GLY A 27 23.95 39.05 -32.25
N PHE A 28 24.62 39.23 -33.39
CA PHE A 28 24.00 39.59 -34.68
C PHE A 28 23.60 38.36 -35.50
N GLU A 29 22.79 37.47 -34.91
CA GLU A 29 22.50 36.17 -35.55
C GLU A 29 21.63 36.28 -36.82
N ASP A 30 20.68 37.21 -36.87
CA ASP A 30 19.89 37.44 -38.08
C ASP A 30 20.78 37.89 -39.26
N GLN A 31 21.76 38.74 -38.97
CA GLN A 31 22.74 39.21 -39.95
C GLN A 31 23.70 38.10 -40.36
N ARG A 32 24.08 37.22 -39.42
CA ARG A 32 24.92 36.04 -39.67
C ARG A 32 24.22 35.06 -40.60
N ILE A 33 22.96 34.75 -40.33
CA ILE A 33 22.11 33.90 -41.19
C ILE A 33 21.97 34.53 -42.58
N SER A 34 21.65 35.82 -42.67
CA SER A 34 21.52 36.54 -43.94
C SER A 34 22.82 36.58 -44.75
N PHE A 35 23.96 36.75 -44.08
CA PHE A 35 25.27 36.73 -44.73
C PHE A 35 25.62 35.34 -45.26
N LEU A 36 25.44 34.29 -44.45
CA LEU A 36 25.69 32.91 -44.87
C LEU A 36 24.78 32.49 -46.04
N ASP A 37 23.51 32.93 -46.06
CA ASP A 37 22.58 32.70 -47.17
C ASP A 37 23.07 33.36 -48.47
N SER A 38 23.72 34.54 -48.37
CA SER A 38 24.26 35.25 -49.53
C SER A 38 25.49 34.58 -50.17
N ILE A 39 26.17 33.70 -49.43
CA ILE A 39 27.35 32.95 -49.91
C ILE A 39 27.05 31.45 -50.12
N THR A 40 25.79 31.04 -50.06
CA THR A 40 25.31 29.66 -50.32
C THR A 40 25.94 28.56 -49.42
N GLU A 41 26.47 28.91 -48.25
CA GLU A 41 27.06 27.94 -47.31
C GLU A 41 25.96 27.26 -46.46
N HIS A 42 25.11 26.45 -47.10
CA HIS A 42 23.89 25.88 -46.52
C HIS A 42 24.10 25.10 -45.21
N GLU A 43 25.19 24.33 -45.08
CA GLU A 43 25.50 23.58 -43.86
C GLU A 43 25.76 24.48 -42.66
N ARG A 44 26.53 25.56 -42.83
CA ARG A 44 26.81 26.53 -41.75
C ARG A 44 25.54 27.29 -41.35
N ILE A 45 24.69 27.65 -42.32
CA ILE A 45 23.36 28.24 -42.02
C ILE A 45 22.56 27.28 -41.16
N ALA A 46 22.52 26.01 -41.56
CA ALA A 46 21.76 24.98 -40.86
C ALA A 46 22.27 24.78 -39.43
N GLN A 47 23.59 24.81 -39.21
CA GLN A 47 24.19 24.72 -37.88
C GLN A 47 23.80 25.90 -36.99
N VAL A 48 23.86 27.14 -37.52
CA VAL A 48 23.43 28.34 -36.79
C VAL A 48 21.94 28.28 -36.43
N LEU A 49 21.09 27.86 -37.38
CA LEU A 49 19.66 27.67 -37.13
C LEU A 49 19.38 26.56 -36.12
N TRP A 50 20.14 25.47 -36.15
CA TRP A 50 20.04 24.38 -35.18
C TRP A 50 20.40 24.86 -33.78
N GLU A 51 21.51 25.59 -33.64
CA GLU A 51 21.94 26.19 -32.37
C GLU A 51 20.93 27.22 -31.84
N ALA A 52 20.27 27.97 -32.74
CA ALA A 52 19.17 28.88 -32.41
C ALA A 52 17.84 28.15 -32.07
N GLY A 53 17.75 26.83 -32.27
CA GLY A 53 16.56 26.03 -32.01
C GLY A 53 15.50 26.05 -33.12
N ASP A 54 15.79 26.60 -34.30
CA ASP A 54 14.93 26.55 -35.49
C ASP A 54 15.18 25.27 -36.30
N TYR A 55 14.80 24.15 -35.71
CA TYR A 55 15.07 22.81 -36.26
C TYR A 55 14.43 22.56 -37.64
N VAL A 56 13.32 23.23 -37.96
CA VAL A 56 12.62 23.04 -39.24
C VAL A 56 13.43 23.65 -40.37
N ASN A 57 13.83 24.91 -40.22
CA ASN A 57 14.63 25.58 -41.24
C ASN A 57 16.05 25.01 -41.30
N ALA A 58 16.64 24.64 -40.15
CA ALA A 58 17.92 23.94 -40.11
C ALA A 58 17.90 22.63 -40.92
N ALA A 59 16.90 21.77 -40.68
CA ALA A 59 16.76 20.50 -41.40
C ALA A 59 16.57 20.69 -42.92
N LEU A 60 15.77 21.68 -43.32
CA LEU A 60 15.57 22.03 -44.74
C LEU A 60 16.88 22.49 -45.40
N ARG A 61 17.69 23.29 -44.69
CA ARG A 61 19.00 23.77 -45.18
C ARG A 61 20.03 22.65 -45.26
N PHE A 62 20.09 21.75 -44.28
CA PHE A 62 20.92 20.54 -44.39
C PHE A 62 20.52 19.68 -45.60
N GLY A 63 19.22 19.59 -45.92
CA GLY A 63 18.74 18.88 -47.11
C GLY A 63 19.10 19.53 -48.45
N GLN A 64 19.49 20.81 -48.45
CA GLN A 64 19.92 21.56 -49.65
C GLN A 64 21.45 21.58 -49.82
N SER A 65 22.20 21.08 -48.85
CA SER A 65 23.66 21.04 -48.89
C SER A 65 24.15 19.89 -49.76
N ASP A 66 25.18 20.15 -50.57
CA ASP A 66 25.85 19.13 -51.40
C ASP A 66 26.81 18.23 -50.60
N ASP A 67 27.06 18.55 -49.32
CA ASP A 67 27.97 17.77 -48.49
C ASP A 67 27.37 16.39 -48.15
N PRO A 68 28.11 15.28 -48.38
CA PRO A 68 27.64 13.92 -48.10
C PRO A 68 27.26 13.66 -46.63
N SER A 69 27.76 14.45 -45.67
CA SER A 69 27.39 14.30 -44.26
C SER A 69 26.05 14.97 -43.91
N SER A 70 25.63 15.94 -44.71
CA SER A 70 24.47 16.80 -44.45
C SER A 70 23.13 16.06 -44.31
N PRO A 71 22.80 15.01 -45.08
CA PRO A 71 21.56 14.22 -44.85
C PRO A 71 21.51 13.57 -43.46
N ARG A 72 22.67 13.15 -42.94
CA ARG A 72 22.77 12.57 -41.59
C ARG A 72 22.60 13.66 -40.52
N GLN A 73 23.17 14.85 -40.74
CA GLN A 73 22.97 16.00 -39.87
C GLN A 73 21.50 16.46 -39.86
N ALA A 74 20.84 16.51 -41.03
CA ALA A 74 19.41 16.80 -41.16
C ALA A 74 18.57 15.82 -40.31
N SER A 75 18.87 14.53 -40.40
CA SER A 75 18.20 13.49 -39.62
C SER A 75 18.36 13.68 -38.10
N ARG A 76 19.58 14.01 -37.64
CA ARG A 76 19.85 14.31 -36.23
C ARG A 76 19.14 15.58 -35.76
N CYS A 77 19.16 16.63 -36.57
CA CYS A 77 18.48 17.90 -36.32
C CYS A 77 16.96 17.70 -36.22
N ILE A 78 16.36 16.92 -37.12
CA ILE A 78 14.92 16.59 -37.07
C ILE A 78 14.60 15.86 -35.77
N LEU A 79 15.37 14.83 -35.42
CA LEU A 79 15.12 14.03 -34.22
C LEU A 79 15.29 14.85 -32.94
N GLU A 80 16.32 15.69 -32.85
CA GLU A 80 16.52 16.59 -31.72
C GLU A 80 15.41 17.65 -31.63
N GLY A 81 14.96 18.16 -32.77
CA GLY A 81 13.81 19.06 -32.85
C GLY A 81 12.54 18.42 -32.34
N ILE A 82 12.24 17.18 -32.75
CA ILE A 82 11.07 16.44 -32.26
C ILE A 82 11.21 16.22 -30.75
N ARG A 83 12.36 15.72 -30.27
CA ARG A 83 12.61 15.50 -28.83
C ARG A 83 12.44 16.78 -28.00
N SER A 84 12.92 17.92 -28.50
CA SER A 84 12.81 19.22 -27.82
C SER A 84 11.38 19.77 -27.79
N ASN A 85 10.53 19.33 -28.73
CA ASN A 85 9.13 19.74 -28.83
C ASN A 85 8.14 18.71 -28.22
N VAL A 86 8.63 17.54 -27.78
CA VAL A 86 7.84 16.53 -27.06
C VAL A 86 8.42 16.28 -25.65
N PRO A 87 8.44 17.30 -24.76
CA PRO A 87 8.78 17.09 -23.36
C PRO A 87 7.64 16.38 -22.61
N LEU A 88 7.87 16.10 -21.33
CA LEU A 88 6.77 15.91 -20.37
C LEU A 88 5.93 17.19 -20.37
N ALA A 89 4.81 17.14 -21.07
CA ALA A 89 3.97 18.30 -21.37
C ALA A 89 2.69 18.30 -20.53
N THR A 90 2.08 19.47 -20.39
CA THR A 90 0.75 19.63 -19.78
C THR A 90 -0.38 19.15 -20.70
N SER A 91 -0.17 19.13 -22.04
CA SER A 91 -1.10 18.48 -22.97
C SER A 91 -0.41 18.00 -24.25
N TYR A 92 -0.47 16.69 -24.54
CA TYR A 92 0.12 16.10 -25.74
C TYR A 92 -0.68 16.34 -27.04
N ARG A 93 -2.01 16.51 -26.95
CA ARG A 93 -2.91 16.61 -28.13
C ARG A 93 -2.76 17.87 -28.98
N ASN A 94 -2.02 18.87 -28.50
CA ASN A 94 -1.86 20.14 -29.21
C ASN A 94 -0.53 20.11 -29.97
N GLU A 95 -0.52 19.39 -31.09
CA GLU A 95 0.65 19.36 -31.97
C GLU A 95 0.96 20.79 -32.45
N SER A 96 2.18 21.26 -32.17
CA SER A 96 2.61 22.58 -32.65
C SER A 96 2.82 22.52 -34.17
N THR A 97 2.62 23.65 -34.85
CA THR A 97 2.88 23.74 -36.30
C THR A 97 4.31 23.38 -36.66
N THR A 98 5.27 23.66 -35.77
CA THR A 98 6.67 23.24 -35.86
C THR A 98 6.79 21.73 -35.80
N LEU A 99 6.15 21.08 -34.83
CA LEU A 99 6.20 19.64 -34.64
C LEU A 99 5.58 18.88 -35.82
N SER A 100 4.44 19.33 -36.35
CA SER A 100 3.83 18.74 -37.56
C SER A 100 4.77 18.82 -38.76
N LYS A 101 5.47 19.95 -38.93
CA LYS A 101 6.47 20.10 -40.01
C LYS A 101 7.65 19.15 -39.81
N LEU A 102 8.16 19.01 -38.58
CA LEU A 102 9.24 18.08 -38.28
C LEU A 102 8.86 16.62 -38.54
N PHE A 103 7.65 16.20 -38.15
CA PHE A 103 7.17 14.86 -38.51
C PHE A 103 7.02 14.67 -40.01
N LYS A 104 6.57 15.68 -40.75
CA LYS A 104 6.52 15.61 -42.23
C LYS A 104 7.93 15.46 -42.83
N LEU A 105 8.91 16.22 -42.33
CA LEU A 105 10.31 16.10 -42.78
C LEU A 105 10.92 14.74 -42.45
N SER A 106 10.55 14.15 -41.30
CA SER A 106 11.03 12.83 -40.90
C SER A 106 10.61 11.70 -41.87
N GLN A 107 9.52 11.87 -42.62
CA GLN A 107 9.05 10.89 -43.61
C GLN A 107 9.94 10.83 -44.85
N THR A 108 10.62 11.93 -45.17
CA THR A 108 11.51 12.04 -46.34
C THR A 108 12.99 11.89 -45.97
N ALA A 109 13.34 11.94 -44.69
CA ALA A 109 14.72 11.86 -44.21
C ALA A 109 15.24 10.40 -44.17
N THR A 110 16.56 10.24 -44.34
CA THR A 110 17.26 8.95 -44.25
C THR A 110 17.55 8.57 -42.80
N LEU A 111 16.51 8.11 -42.10
CA LEU A 111 16.60 7.65 -40.71
C LEU A 111 17.08 6.19 -40.60
N THR A 112 17.88 5.91 -39.56
CA THR A 112 18.17 4.52 -39.16
C THR A 112 16.91 3.84 -38.60
N PRO A 113 16.85 2.49 -38.55
CA PRO A 113 15.71 1.78 -37.97
C PRO A 113 15.37 2.22 -36.55
N ASP A 114 16.39 2.45 -35.70
CA ASP A 114 16.20 2.89 -34.32
C ASP A 114 15.64 4.32 -34.23
N GLU A 115 16.16 5.25 -35.06
CA GLU A 115 15.65 6.62 -35.12
C GLU A 115 14.21 6.66 -35.66
N LYS A 116 13.89 5.81 -36.64
CA LYS A 116 12.52 5.67 -37.15
C LYS A 116 11.58 5.14 -36.06
N ALA A 117 12.00 4.14 -35.30
CA ALA A 117 11.22 3.62 -34.17
C ALA A 117 11.01 4.70 -33.08
N GLU A 118 12.02 5.54 -32.81
CA GLU A 118 11.87 6.65 -31.87
C GLU A 118 10.92 7.74 -32.40
N VAL A 119 10.95 8.06 -33.70
CA VAL A 119 10.00 9.00 -34.32
C VAL A 119 8.57 8.47 -34.22
N GLU A 120 8.34 7.18 -34.49
CA GLU A 120 7.01 6.57 -34.33
C GLU A 120 6.56 6.57 -32.87
N PHE A 121 7.45 6.27 -31.92
CA PHE A 121 7.17 6.40 -30.49
C PHE A 121 6.75 7.83 -30.11
N LEU A 122 7.52 8.85 -30.50
CA LEU A 122 7.21 10.25 -30.19
C LEU A 122 5.91 10.71 -30.88
N ARG A 123 5.60 10.16 -32.06
CA ARG A 123 4.30 10.38 -32.72
C ARG A 123 3.16 9.75 -31.92
N ALA A 124 3.32 8.54 -31.41
CA ALA A 124 2.35 7.88 -30.53
C ALA A 124 2.11 8.69 -29.24
N VAL A 125 3.15 9.29 -28.67
CA VAL A 125 3.07 10.19 -27.51
C VAL A 125 2.19 11.41 -27.81
N VAL A 126 2.44 12.10 -28.92
CA VAL A 126 1.68 13.29 -29.32
C VAL A 126 0.22 12.95 -29.63
N ASN A 127 -0.01 11.82 -30.31
CA ASN A 127 -1.34 11.36 -30.68
C ASN A 127 -2.12 10.69 -29.54
N LEU A 128 -1.45 10.41 -28.41
CA LEU A 128 -1.98 9.65 -27.29
C LEU A 128 -2.54 8.27 -27.70
N ASP A 129 -1.81 7.55 -28.56
CA ASP A 129 -2.17 6.17 -28.93
C ASP A 129 -1.89 5.24 -27.76
N GLY A 130 -2.88 5.02 -26.90
CA GLY A 130 -2.68 4.26 -25.67
C GLY A 130 -2.40 2.76 -25.87
N ALA A 131 -2.65 2.19 -27.06
CA ALA A 131 -2.26 0.80 -27.32
C ALA A 131 -0.75 0.71 -27.57
N GLU A 132 -0.24 1.56 -28.46
CA GLU A 132 1.19 1.64 -28.76
C GLU A 132 2.00 2.14 -27.56
N LEU A 133 1.52 3.16 -26.85
CA LEU A 133 2.21 3.72 -25.68
C LEU A 133 2.40 2.69 -24.56
N LYS A 134 1.43 1.79 -24.38
CA LYS A 134 1.58 0.68 -23.44
C LYS A 134 2.71 -0.25 -23.86
N GLN A 135 2.77 -0.63 -25.13
CA GLN A 135 3.84 -1.47 -25.67
C GLN A 135 5.21 -0.78 -25.54
N TYR A 136 5.33 0.47 -26.00
CA TYR A 136 6.56 1.24 -25.87
C TYR A 136 7.02 1.37 -24.42
N SER A 137 6.09 1.56 -23.47
CA SER A 137 6.45 1.64 -22.05
C SER A 137 7.15 0.38 -21.55
N GLN A 138 6.69 -0.81 -21.98
CA GLN A 138 7.30 -2.07 -21.61
C GLN A 138 8.66 -2.24 -22.31
N ASP A 139 8.73 -1.97 -23.61
CA ASP A 139 9.96 -2.10 -24.40
C ASP A 139 11.08 -1.21 -23.84
N TYR A 140 10.76 0.03 -23.44
CA TYR A 140 11.75 0.94 -22.84
C TYR A 140 12.12 0.55 -21.40
N LEU A 141 11.19 0.01 -20.60
CA LEU A 141 11.52 -0.52 -19.27
C LEU A 141 12.47 -1.71 -19.37
N ASP A 142 12.25 -2.62 -20.33
CA ASP A 142 13.11 -3.78 -20.57
C ASP A 142 14.51 -3.36 -21.03
N LYS A 143 14.61 -2.25 -21.79
CA LYS A 143 15.87 -1.61 -22.19
C LYS A 143 16.52 -0.76 -21.10
N GLN A 144 15.88 -0.62 -19.93
CA GLN A 144 16.29 0.29 -18.85
C GLN A 144 16.36 1.77 -19.27
N ASP A 145 15.65 2.14 -20.34
CA ASP A 145 15.50 3.53 -20.77
C ASP A 145 14.34 4.17 -20.01
N LEU A 146 14.67 4.69 -18.82
CA LEU A 146 13.71 5.38 -17.95
C LEU A 146 13.09 6.61 -18.63
N ARG A 147 13.80 7.23 -19.59
CA ARG A 147 13.31 8.41 -20.31
C ARG A 147 12.15 8.03 -21.22
N GLY A 148 12.36 7.04 -22.09
CA GLY A 148 11.32 6.54 -22.98
C GLY A 148 10.14 5.97 -22.19
N ALA A 149 10.42 5.18 -21.15
CA ALA A 149 9.40 4.59 -20.30
C ALA A 149 8.54 5.65 -19.57
N LEU A 150 9.15 6.66 -18.95
CA LEU A 150 8.42 7.71 -18.24
C LEU A 150 7.53 8.52 -19.19
N LEU A 151 8.04 8.89 -20.36
CA LEU A 151 7.28 9.64 -21.36
C LEU A 151 6.11 8.81 -21.91
N ALA A 152 6.35 7.53 -22.20
CA ALA A 152 5.32 6.59 -22.65
C ALA A 152 4.20 6.42 -21.61
N LEU A 153 4.58 6.21 -20.34
CA LEU A 153 3.63 6.02 -19.24
C LEU A 153 2.83 7.29 -18.95
N ASP A 154 3.48 8.45 -18.92
CA ASP A 154 2.77 9.72 -18.69
C ASP A 154 1.75 9.99 -19.81
N ALA A 155 2.16 9.85 -21.08
CA ALA A 155 1.25 9.97 -22.22
C ALA A 155 0.12 8.92 -22.16
N TRP A 156 0.44 7.67 -21.82
CA TRP A 156 -0.55 6.61 -21.67
C TRP A 156 -1.60 6.96 -20.60
N THR A 157 -1.19 7.51 -19.46
CA THR A 157 -2.13 7.91 -18.40
C THR A 157 -3.03 9.08 -18.80
N GLN A 158 -2.61 9.90 -19.78
CA GLN A 158 -3.42 10.97 -20.37
C GLN A 158 -4.31 10.48 -21.51
N SER A 159 -4.02 9.32 -22.11
CA SER A 159 -4.83 8.74 -23.18
C SER A 159 -6.25 8.36 -22.71
N ALA A 160 -7.14 8.14 -23.67
CA ALA A 160 -8.49 7.63 -23.40
C ALA A 160 -8.48 6.14 -23.00
N THR A 161 -7.36 5.44 -23.16
CA THR A 161 -7.22 4.01 -22.84
C THR A 161 -7.42 3.75 -21.35
N LEU A 162 -7.00 4.68 -20.49
CA LEU A 162 -7.26 4.58 -19.06
C LEU A 162 -8.77 4.62 -18.76
N ASP A 163 -9.55 5.43 -19.48
CA ASP A 163 -11.01 5.46 -19.34
C ASP A 163 -11.67 4.19 -19.89
N GLY A 164 -11.03 3.55 -20.88
CA GLY A 164 -11.39 2.23 -21.39
C GLY A 164 -11.43 1.15 -20.30
N LEU A 165 -10.69 1.31 -19.19
CA LEU A 165 -10.73 0.40 -18.04
C LEU A 165 -12.12 0.31 -17.37
N ARG A 166 -13.02 1.24 -17.67
CA ARG A 166 -14.43 1.17 -17.23
C ARG A 166 -15.22 0.09 -17.97
N SER A 167 -14.85 -0.22 -19.23
CA SER A 167 -15.61 -1.11 -20.12
C SER A 167 -14.88 -2.43 -20.43
N THR A 168 -13.55 -2.49 -20.28
CA THR A 168 -12.75 -3.69 -20.58
C THR A 168 -13.01 -4.84 -19.61
N ARG A 169 -12.72 -6.06 -20.06
CA ARG A 169 -12.88 -7.30 -19.27
C ARG A 169 -11.80 -7.40 -18.18
N ASP A 170 -12.11 -8.12 -17.09
CA ASP A 170 -11.27 -8.25 -15.89
C ASP A 170 -9.77 -8.53 -16.17
N GLY A 171 -9.47 -9.39 -17.16
CA GLY A 171 -8.09 -9.77 -17.49
C GLY A 171 -7.29 -8.63 -18.13
N GLU A 172 -7.90 -7.88 -19.04
CA GLU A 172 -7.26 -6.76 -19.73
C GLU A 172 -6.96 -5.60 -18.77
N VAL A 173 -7.83 -5.38 -17.77
CA VAL A 173 -7.61 -4.34 -16.75
C VAL A 173 -6.39 -4.67 -15.90
N ALA A 174 -6.22 -5.95 -15.51
CA ALA A 174 -5.12 -6.36 -14.66
C ALA A 174 -3.77 -6.27 -15.38
N GLU A 175 -3.72 -6.66 -16.67
CA GLU A 175 -2.54 -6.48 -17.51
C GLU A 175 -2.26 -5.02 -17.88
N SER A 176 -3.21 -4.11 -17.65
CA SER A 176 -3.05 -2.68 -17.94
C SER A 176 -2.71 -1.85 -16.71
N ALA A 177 -2.54 -2.49 -15.54
CA ALA A 177 -2.05 -1.79 -14.37
C ALA A 177 -0.59 -1.35 -14.59
N PRO A 178 -0.23 -0.09 -14.28
CA PRO A 178 1.11 0.39 -14.49
C PRO A 178 2.10 -0.41 -13.63
N PRO A 179 3.30 -0.71 -14.15
CA PRO A 179 4.33 -1.42 -13.40
C PRO A 179 4.69 -0.62 -12.14
N THR A 180 4.50 -1.23 -10.97
CA THR A 180 4.76 -0.62 -9.65
C THR A 180 6.25 -0.56 -9.30
N SER A 181 7.13 -0.99 -10.22
CA SER A 181 8.55 -1.25 -9.98
C SER A 181 9.48 -0.08 -10.32
N LEU A 182 8.96 1.14 -10.49
CA LEU A 182 9.80 2.33 -10.71
C LEU A 182 10.52 2.70 -9.39
N THR A 183 11.68 2.09 -9.17
CA THR A 183 12.64 2.49 -8.15
C THR A 183 13.09 3.92 -8.39
N SER A 184 13.27 4.68 -7.30
CA SER A 184 13.75 6.06 -7.29
C SER A 184 14.91 6.25 -8.28
N PRO A 185 14.77 7.08 -9.33
CA PRO A 185 15.88 7.40 -10.20
C PRO A 185 16.91 8.16 -9.38
N GLU A 186 18.05 7.53 -9.10
CA GLU A 186 19.24 8.27 -8.71
C GLU A 186 19.55 9.27 -9.84
N SER A 187 19.94 10.48 -9.45
CA SER A 187 20.04 11.69 -10.26
C SER A 187 20.81 11.50 -11.57
N ASN A 188 20.13 11.02 -12.60
CA ASN A 188 20.70 10.79 -13.91
C ASN A 188 20.47 12.06 -14.75
N ILE A 189 21.56 12.76 -15.09
CA ILE A 189 21.55 14.02 -15.83
C ILE A 189 20.79 13.89 -17.18
N SER A 190 20.76 12.68 -17.75
CA SER A 190 20.07 12.35 -19.00
C SER A 190 18.55 12.60 -19.00
N ILE A 191 17.91 12.69 -17.84
CA ILE A 191 16.45 12.85 -17.73
C ILE A 191 16.03 14.33 -17.85
N GLN A 192 16.95 15.27 -17.61
CA GLN A 192 16.63 16.71 -17.53
C GLN A 192 16.02 17.27 -18.82
N HIS A 193 16.47 16.79 -19.98
CA HIS A 193 15.94 17.23 -21.28
C HIS A 193 14.45 16.92 -21.46
N ILE A 194 13.94 15.84 -20.87
CA ILE A 194 12.51 15.49 -20.93
C ILE A 194 11.67 16.54 -20.21
N PHE A 195 12.22 17.15 -19.17
CA PHE A 195 11.53 18.18 -18.40
C PHE A 195 11.56 19.54 -19.07
N GLY A 196 12.17 19.68 -20.26
CA GLY A 196 12.34 20.97 -20.93
C GLY A 196 13.32 21.88 -20.20
N ILE A 197 14.34 21.30 -19.56
CA ILE A 197 15.33 22.01 -18.75
C ILE A 197 16.69 21.86 -19.42
N SER A 198 17.48 22.94 -19.38
CA SER A 198 18.86 22.94 -19.84
C SER A 198 19.73 23.58 -18.78
N ASP A 199 20.94 23.07 -18.58
CA ASP A 199 21.92 23.76 -17.75
C ASP A 199 22.27 25.09 -18.42
N ALA A 200 22.41 26.15 -17.62
CA ALA A 200 22.97 27.40 -18.09
C ALA A 200 24.45 27.15 -18.40
N SER A 201 24.71 26.69 -19.63
CA SER A 201 26.03 26.32 -20.11
C SER A 201 27.02 27.46 -19.85
N SER A 202 28.17 27.14 -19.27
CA SER A 202 29.29 28.06 -18.99
C SER A 202 29.98 28.61 -20.25
N LYS A 203 29.30 28.61 -21.39
CA LYS A 203 29.83 29.05 -22.69
C LYS A 203 29.74 30.57 -22.88
N GLU A 204 29.14 31.33 -21.97
CA GLU A 204 29.38 32.77 -21.94
C GLU A 204 30.84 32.99 -21.50
N PRO A 205 31.72 33.49 -22.40
CA PRO A 205 33.11 33.72 -22.06
C PRO A 205 33.16 34.76 -20.94
N ALA A 206 33.78 34.36 -19.84
CA ALA A 206 33.96 35.12 -18.61
C ALA A 206 34.49 36.55 -18.86
N ARG A 207 33.59 37.49 -19.12
CA ARG A 207 33.86 38.94 -19.12
C ARG A 207 33.11 39.58 -17.96
N GLN A 208 33.46 39.20 -16.73
CA GLN A 208 33.46 40.14 -15.61
C GLN A 208 34.25 39.58 -14.40
N PRO A 209 35.09 40.39 -13.74
CA PRO A 209 36.00 39.92 -12.71
C PRO A 209 35.36 39.95 -11.31
N ARG A 210 35.48 38.81 -10.63
CA ARG A 210 35.82 38.66 -9.19
C ARG A 210 35.10 39.61 -8.21
N GLN A 211 33.89 39.23 -7.80
CA GLN A 211 33.51 39.27 -6.38
C GLN A 211 32.84 37.94 -6.01
N SER A 212 33.16 37.43 -4.83
CA SER A 212 32.92 36.05 -4.38
C SER A 212 31.45 35.77 -4.06
N GLU A 213 30.60 35.75 -5.07
CA GLU A 213 29.22 35.29 -4.92
C GLU A 213 29.17 33.78 -5.15
N ASP A 214 28.55 33.07 -4.21
CA ASP A 214 28.26 31.65 -4.30
C ASP A 214 27.76 31.31 -5.71
N ILE A 215 28.50 30.46 -6.43
CA ILE A 215 28.12 29.94 -7.75
C ILE A 215 26.88 29.06 -7.53
N THR A 216 25.73 29.70 -7.39
CA THR A 216 24.45 29.04 -7.39
C THR A 216 24.25 28.55 -8.82
N MET A 217 24.41 27.23 -9.03
CA MET A 217 24.17 26.64 -10.34
C MET A 217 22.78 27.05 -10.83
N GLN A 218 22.69 27.66 -12.00
CA GLN A 218 21.43 28.10 -12.60
C GLN A 218 21.01 27.13 -13.69
N ARG A 219 19.69 26.97 -13.86
CA ARG A 219 19.08 26.19 -14.93
C ARG A 219 18.08 27.02 -15.69
N ILE A 220 18.00 26.75 -16.99
CA ILE A 220 17.09 27.39 -17.93
C ILE A 220 15.86 26.49 -18.10
N VAL A 221 14.70 26.99 -17.71
CA VAL A 221 13.39 26.36 -17.88
C VAL A 221 12.80 26.85 -19.20
N ARG A 222 12.68 25.96 -20.19
CA ARG A 222 12.13 26.29 -21.51
C ARG A 222 10.60 26.46 -21.45
N PRO A 223 9.99 27.26 -22.35
CA PRO A 223 8.53 27.43 -22.45
C PRO A 223 7.74 26.13 -22.60
N CYS A 224 8.35 25.12 -23.23
CA CYS A 224 7.73 23.81 -23.41
C CYS A 224 7.74 22.94 -22.14
N SER A 225 8.46 23.35 -21.09
CA SER A 225 8.51 22.63 -19.81
C SER A 225 7.16 22.66 -19.08
N PHE A 226 6.74 21.52 -18.52
CA PHE A 226 5.54 21.47 -17.67
C PHE A 226 5.65 22.32 -16.39
N ILE A 227 6.85 22.73 -15.98
CA ILE A 227 7.04 23.64 -14.84
C ILE A 227 7.17 25.10 -15.25
N HIS A 228 7.16 25.43 -16.55
CA HIS A 228 7.34 26.81 -17.02
C HIS A 228 6.29 27.77 -16.46
N ALA A 229 5.01 27.37 -16.43
CA ALA A 229 3.96 28.20 -15.85
C ALA A 229 4.19 28.50 -14.35
N LEU A 230 4.73 27.53 -13.60
CA LEU A 230 5.12 27.72 -12.20
C LEU A 230 6.35 28.63 -12.10
N ALA A 231 7.34 28.46 -12.99
CA ALA A 231 8.56 29.26 -13.00
C ALA A 231 8.23 30.72 -13.30
N PHE A 232 7.40 30.96 -14.30
CA PHE A 232 6.93 32.28 -14.71
C PHE A 232 6.18 33.00 -13.58
N ALA A 233 5.40 32.27 -12.79
CA ALA A 233 4.70 32.83 -11.64
C ALA A 233 5.61 33.19 -10.46
N LEU A 234 6.78 32.57 -10.34
CA LEU A 234 7.75 32.83 -9.28
C LEU A 234 8.67 34.03 -9.57
N VAL A 235 8.91 34.34 -10.85
CA VAL A 235 9.75 35.48 -11.24
C VAL A 235 9.05 36.80 -10.88
N SER A 236 9.78 37.67 -10.18
CA SER A 236 9.32 39.01 -9.80
C SER A 236 8.81 39.79 -11.01
N ARG A 237 7.73 40.58 -10.86
CA ARG A 237 7.15 41.36 -11.98
C ARG A 237 8.15 42.23 -12.74
N GLY A 238 9.22 42.70 -12.09
CA GLY A 238 10.28 43.50 -12.73
C GLY A 238 11.28 42.70 -13.55
N GLU A 239 11.39 41.38 -13.32
CA GLU A 239 12.31 40.46 -13.99
C GLU A 239 11.56 39.51 -14.95
N GLN A 240 10.25 39.73 -15.13
CA GLN A 240 9.45 38.88 -16.00
C GLN A 240 9.95 38.99 -17.44
N PRO A 241 10.06 37.85 -18.15
CA PRO A 241 10.39 37.88 -19.55
C PRO A 241 9.36 38.68 -20.34
N ARG A 242 9.79 39.28 -21.46
CA ARG A 242 8.92 40.12 -22.31
C ARG A 242 7.77 39.30 -22.90
N SER A 243 8.00 38.00 -23.09
CA SER A 243 7.01 37.06 -23.62
C SER A 243 6.88 35.83 -22.72
N ARG A 244 5.67 35.27 -22.65
CA ARG A 244 5.47 33.92 -22.08
C ARG A 244 6.20 32.83 -22.88
N ALA A 245 6.64 33.14 -24.09
CA ALA A 245 7.43 32.24 -24.93
C ALA A 245 8.95 32.33 -24.64
N ASP A 246 9.38 33.13 -23.67
CA ASP A 246 10.79 33.23 -23.34
C ASP A 246 11.19 32.20 -22.26
N PRO A 247 12.42 31.65 -22.34
CA PRO A 247 12.95 30.77 -21.31
C PRO A 247 13.21 31.53 -20.01
N ILE A 248 13.18 30.81 -18.88
CA ILE A 248 13.34 31.40 -17.55
C ILE A 248 14.53 30.77 -16.85
N THR A 249 15.46 31.58 -16.37
CA THR A 249 16.63 31.12 -15.62
C THR A 249 16.35 31.18 -14.11
N LEU A 250 16.52 30.06 -13.42
CA LEU A 250 16.29 29.94 -11.97
C LEU A 250 17.40 29.13 -11.28
N PRO A 251 17.59 29.30 -9.95
CA PRO A 251 18.49 28.45 -9.18
C PRO A 251 18.13 26.96 -9.28
N THR A 252 19.15 26.09 -9.36
CA THR A 252 18.99 24.64 -9.57
C THR A 252 18.09 23.99 -8.52
N ASN A 253 18.28 24.30 -7.24
CA ASN A 253 17.48 23.79 -6.14
C ASN A 253 16.00 24.17 -6.24
N THR A 254 15.71 25.38 -6.70
CA THR A 254 14.33 25.86 -6.94
C THR A 254 13.70 25.06 -8.08
N VAL A 255 14.43 24.89 -9.19
CA VAL A 255 13.95 24.11 -10.34
C VAL A 255 13.72 22.64 -9.95
N ASP A 256 14.64 22.01 -9.23
CA ASP A 256 14.50 20.63 -8.76
C ASP A 256 13.29 20.44 -7.84
N ASP A 257 13.06 21.36 -6.89
CA ASP A 257 11.90 21.33 -6.02
C ASP A 257 10.58 21.53 -6.80
N MET A 258 10.59 22.39 -7.82
CA MET A 258 9.44 22.59 -8.70
C MET A 258 9.13 21.34 -9.54
N ILE A 259 10.15 20.68 -10.12
CA ILE A 259 9.99 19.40 -10.81
C ILE A 259 9.38 18.39 -9.85
N GLY A 260 9.96 18.25 -8.64
CA GLY A 260 9.50 17.30 -7.62
C GLY A 260 8.02 17.52 -7.26
N ARG A 261 7.63 18.77 -6.99
CA ARG A 261 6.23 19.13 -6.68
C ARG A 261 5.31 18.89 -7.86
N ALA A 262 5.71 19.26 -9.08
CA ALA A 262 4.86 19.12 -10.26
C ALA A 262 4.69 17.64 -10.67
N LEU A 263 5.75 16.83 -10.62
CA LEU A 263 5.66 15.37 -10.82
C LEU A 263 4.78 14.71 -9.75
N LEU A 264 4.91 15.13 -8.48
CA LEU A 264 4.07 14.61 -7.41
C LEU A 264 2.60 14.96 -7.62
N ASN A 265 2.29 16.19 -8.04
CA ASN A 265 0.93 16.61 -8.36
C ASN A 265 0.35 15.81 -9.52
N ARG A 266 1.13 15.55 -10.57
CA ARG A 266 0.73 14.70 -11.70
C ARG A 266 0.47 13.26 -11.26
N LEU A 267 1.39 12.68 -10.47
CA LEU A 267 1.22 11.34 -9.91
C LEU A 267 -0.06 11.25 -9.08
N ASN A 268 -0.31 12.21 -8.19
CA ASN A 268 -1.52 12.28 -7.40
C ASN A 268 -2.78 12.38 -8.28
N ALA A 269 -2.76 13.19 -9.34
CA ALA A 269 -3.88 13.30 -10.29
C ALA A 269 -4.14 11.98 -11.03
N VAL A 270 -3.09 11.25 -11.44
CA VAL A 270 -3.21 9.92 -12.03
C VAL A 270 -3.80 8.93 -11.02
N ILE A 271 -3.30 8.92 -9.78
CA ILE A 271 -3.80 8.04 -8.72
C ILE A 271 -5.27 8.33 -8.40
N GLU A 272 -5.68 9.60 -8.33
CA GLU A 272 -7.08 10.00 -8.15
C GLU A 272 -7.95 9.52 -9.31
N ARG A 273 -7.49 9.70 -10.55
CA ARG A 273 -8.19 9.19 -11.73
C ARG A 273 -8.32 7.67 -11.72
N VAL A 274 -7.27 6.94 -11.35
CA VAL A 274 -7.30 5.47 -11.20
C VAL A 274 -8.30 5.06 -10.12
N ASP A 275 -8.31 5.74 -8.96
CA ASP A 275 -9.30 5.49 -7.89
C ASP A 275 -10.73 5.69 -8.39
N GLU A 276 -11.02 6.82 -9.04
CA GLU A 276 -12.34 7.11 -9.60
C GLU A 276 -12.81 6.09 -10.64
N ILE A 277 -11.90 5.65 -11.51
CA ILE A 277 -12.18 4.63 -12.52
C ILE A 277 -12.42 3.28 -11.86
N ALA A 278 -11.58 2.88 -10.92
CA ALA A 278 -11.71 1.61 -10.20
C ALA A 278 -13.00 1.55 -9.38
N LEU A 279 -13.43 2.66 -8.78
CA LEU A 279 -14.70 2.77 -8.06
C LEU A 279 -15.93 2.55 -8.95
N LYS A 280 -15.82 2.84 -10.25
CA LYS A 280 -16.93 2.77 -11.22
C LYS A 280 -16.76 1.61 -12.22
N SER A 281 -15.72 0.79 -12.09
CA SER A 281 -15.40 -0.26 -13.06
C SER A 281 -16.13 -1.57 -12.73
N ARG A 282 -16.64 -2.22 -13.79
CA ARG A 282 -17.32 -3.52 -13.74
C ARG A 282 -16.43 -4.64 -13.21
N ALA A 283 -15.11 -4.50 -13.38
CA ALA A 283 -14.15 -5.52 -12.97
C ALA A 283 -14.02 -5.63 -11.43
N PHE A 284 -14.35 -4.57 -10.69
CA PHE A 284 -14.22 -4.57 -9.23
C PHE A 284 -15.47 -5.09 -8.53
N GLU A 285 -16.66 -4.81 -9.07
CA GLU A 285 -17.92 -5.17 -8.43
C GLU A 285 -18.84 -5.98 -9.33
N MET A 286 -19.25 -7.15 -8.86
CA MET A 286 -20.28 -7.95 -9.52
C MET A 286 -21.68 -7.54 -9.07
N CYS A 287 -22.63 -7.59 -9.99
CA CYS A 287 -24.04 -7.41 -9.69
C CYS A 287 -24.55 -8.62 -8.90
N GLN A 288 -24.64 -8.48 -7.58
CA GLN A 288 -25.12 -9.55 -6.71
C GLN A 288 -26.56 -9.97 -7.02
N GLN A 289 -27.41 -9.02 -7.44
CA GLN A 289 -28.79 -9.33 -7.81
C GLN A 289 -28.84 -10.27 -9.02
N PHE A 290 -28.04 -9.98 -10.05
CA PHE A 290 -27.91 -10.84 -11.21
C PHE A 290 -27.27 -12.19 -10.87
N LEU A 291 -26.26 -12.19 -10.00
CA LEU A 291 -25.58 -13.42 -9.60
C LEU A 291 -26.51 -14.41 -8.87
N VAL A 292 -27.48 -13.89 -8.13
CA VAL A 292 -28.46 -14.70 -7.38
C VAL A 292 -29.68 -15.04 -8.22
N ASN A 293 -30.25 -14.04 -8.92
CA ASN A 293 -31.54 -14.18 -9.61
C ASN A 293 -31.43 -14.39 -11.12
N GLN A 294 -30.22 -14.29 -11.71
CA GLN A 294 -29.99 -14.22 -13.16
C GLN A 294 -30.69 -13.03 -13.85
N GLU A 295 -31.19 -12.08 -13.07
CA GLU A 295 -31.94 -10.92 -13.53
C GLU A 295 -31.48 -9.67 -12.80
N CYS A 296 -31.37 -8.56 -13.54
CA CYS A 296 -31.12 -7.24 -12.99
C CYS A 296 -31.82 -6.22 -13.88
N GLY A 297 -32.78 -5.46 -13.33
CA GLY A 297 -33.56 -4.49 -14.13
C GLY A 297 -32.68 -3.46 -14.85
N GLY A 298 -31.56 -3.06 -14.23
CA GLY A 298 -30.61 -2.14 -14.86
C GLY A 298 -29.64 -2.77 -15.85
N ARG A 299 -29.70 -4.09 -16.10
CA ARG A 299 -28.84 -4.75 -17.08
C ARG A 299 -29.23 -4.36 -18.50
N ASP A 300 -30.51 -4.50 -18.82
CA ASP A 300 -31.03 -4.28 -20.17
C ASP A 300 -31.08 -2.78 -20.52
N GLU A 301 -31.30 -1.93 -19.51
CA GLU A 301 -31.23 -0.47 -19.62
C GLU A 301 -29.79 0.08 -19.66
N GLY A 302 -28.79 -0.74 -19.36
CA GLY A 302 -27.40 -0.30 -19.18
C GLY A 302 -27.16 0.61 -17.96
N SER A 303 -28.16 0.80 -17.09
CA SER A 303 -28.08 1.64 -15.89
C SER A 303 -27.29 0.98 -14.75
N CYS A 304 -27.14 -0.35 -14.76
CA CYS A 304 -26.30 -1.06 -13.82
C CYS A 304 -24.84 -1.11 -14.29
N TRP A 305 -23.98 -0.40 -13.56
CA TRP A 305 -22.55 -0.34 -13.83
C TRP A 305 -21.75 -1.54 -13.31
N LYS A 306 -22.38 -2.48 -12.57
CA LYS A 306 -21.69 -3.66 -12.01
C LYS A 306 -21.55 -4.78 -13.04
N GLY A 307 -20.56 -5.64 -12.87
CA GLY A 307 -20.32 -6.79 -13.74
C GLY A 307 -21.43 -7.84 -13.66
N HIS A 308 -22.01 -8.20 -14.81
CA HIS A 308 -23.00 -9.27 -14.96
C HIS A 308 -22.32 -10.54 -15.46
N VAL A 309 -21.82 -11.36 -14.53
CA VAL A 309 -21.09 -12.60 -14.85
C VAL A 309 -22.02 -13.80 -14.63
N LEU A 310 -22.12 -14.68 -15.62
CA LEU A 310 -22.91 -15.92 -15.50
C LEU A 310 -22.20 -16.91 -14.57
N GLU A 311 -22.96 -17.79 -13.92
CA GLU A 311 -22.41 -18.76 -12.96
C GLU A 311 -21.36 -19.68 -13.57
N LYS A 312 -21.59 -20.16 -14.81
CA LYS A 312 -20.64 -20.99 -15.57
C LYS A 312 -19.31 -20.31 -15.85
N ASP A 313 -19.30 -18.98 -15.84
CA ASP A 313 -18.15 -18.16 -16.15
C ASP A 313 -17.35 -17.80 -14.90
N LEU A 314 -17.82 -18.16 -13.70
CA LEU A 314 -17.11 -17.95 -12.45
C LEU A 314 -16.05 -19.04 -12.29
N SER A 315 -14.79 -18.60 -12.30
CA SER A 315 -13.64 -19.47 -12.09
C SER A 315 -12.72 -18.92 -11.01
N ILE A 316 -11.83 -19.76 -10.50
CA ILE A 316 -10.81 -19.37 -9.52
C ILE A 316 -9.87 -18.31 -10.11
N GLU A 317 -9.55 -18.39 -11.40
CA GLU A 317 -8.74 -17.41 -12.12
C GLU A 317 -9.44 -16.05 -12.13
N LYS A 318 -10.72 -15.98 -12.49
CA LYS A 318 -11.46 -14.70 -12.48
C LYS A 318 -11.58 -14.11 -11.08
N PHE A 319 -11.79 -14.94 -10.07
CA PHE A 319 -11.78 -14.46 -8.68
C PHE A 319 -10.39 -13.88 -8.31
N ASN A 320 -9.30 -14.57 -8.63
CA ASN A 320 -7.94 -14.12 -8.35
C ASN A 320 -7.55 -12.87 -9.17
N SER A 321 -8.02 -12.73 -10.42
CA SER A 321 -7.85 -11.49 -11.19
C SER A 321 -8.55 -10.32 -10.52
N ARG A 322 -9.78 -10.50 -10.02
CA ARG A 322 -10.49 -9.44 -9.27
C ARG A 322 -9.81 -9.11 -7.95
N PHE A 323 -9.27 -10.11 -7.25
CA PHE A 323 -8.46 -9.90 -6.05
C PHE A 323 -7.16 -9.14 -6.37
N ARG A 324 -6.46 -9.51 -7.45
CA ARG A 324 -5.27 -8.82 -7.98
C ARG A 324 -5.56 -7.34 -8.20
N LEU A 325 -6.68 -7.01 -8.85
CA LEU A 325 -7.09 -5.62 -9.07
C LEU A 325 -7.25 -4.83 -7.77
N HIS A 326 -7.88 -5.41 -6.74
CA HIS A 326 -8.05 -4.72 -5.45
C HIS A 326 -6.71 -4.44 -4.76
N ILE A 327 -5.79 -5.40 -4.72
CA ILE A 327 -4.48 -5.20 -4.08
C ILE A 327 -3.59 -4.25 -4.88
N LEU A 328 -3.71 -4.23 -6.20
CA LEU A 328 -2.99 -3.29 -7.07
C LEU A 328 -3.48 -1.85 -6.86
N VAL A 329 -4.79 -1.62 -6.79
CA VAL A 329 -5.32 -0.28 -6.49
C VAL A 329 -4.87 0.19 -5.11
N ILE A 330 -4.89 -0.68 -4.10
CA ILE A 330 -4.34 -0.37 -2.77
C ILE A 330 -2.84 0.00 -2.87
N ALA A 331 -2.05 -0.75 -3.64
CA ALA A 331 -0.63 -0.46 -3.85
C ALA A 331 -0.41 0.90 -4.55
N VAL A 332 -1.17 1.20 -5.61
CA VAL A 332 -1.12 2.47 -6.35
C VAL A 332 -1.51 3.65 -5.45
N LEU A 333 -2.60 3.53 -4.71
CA LEU A 333 -3.03 4.57 -3.76
C LEU A 333 -2.01 4.82 -2.64
N ASN A 334 -1.21 3.83 -2.28
CA ASN A 334 -0.16 3.99 -1.27
C ASN A 334 1.02 4.83 -1.78
N LEU A 335 1.20 4.96 -3.10
CA LEU A 335 2.21 5.83 -3.69
C LEU A 335 1.82 7.32 -3.61
N GLY A 336 0.53 7.62 -3.46
CA GLY A 336 0.02 8.98 -3.44
C GLY A 336 0.36 9.70 -2.14
N VAL A 337 0.68 10.99 -2.26
CA VAL A 337 0.87 11.89 -1.13
C VAL A 337 -0.42 12.66 -0.91
N PHE A 338 -1.28 12.11 -0.07
CA PHE A 338 -2.56 12.70 0.31
C PHE A 338 -2.49 13.36 1.68
N ASP A 339 -3.44 14.26 1.95
CA ASP A 339 -3.79 14.63 3.31
C ASP A 339 -4.17 13.37 4.12
N GLU A 340 -3.76 13.32 5.40
CA GLU A 340 -3.94 12.14 6.26
C GLU A 340 -5.42 11.75 6.39
N ARG A 341 -6.34 12.73 6.38
CA ARG A 341 -7.78 12.46 6.44
C ARG A 341 -8.27 11.80 5.16
N ILE A 342 -7.86 12.32 4.00
CA ILE A 342 -8.23 11.77 2.68
C ILE A 342 -7.67 10.34 2.55
N ARG A 343 -6.40 10.15 2.93
CA ARG A 343 -5.77 8.83 2.99
C ARG A 343 -6.56 7.86 3.86
N SER A 344 -6.92 8.26 5.09
CA SER A 344 -7.69 7.42 6.01
C SER A 344 -9.06 7.01 5.44
N ILE A 345 -9.75 7.92 4.74
CA ILE A 345 -11.03 7.63 4.07
C ILE A 345 -10.83 6.60 2.95
N LYS A 346 -9.85 6.82 2.06
CA LYS A 346 -9.54 5.90 0.95
C LYS A 346 -9.13 4.51 1.46
N GLN A 347 -8.29 4.45 2.50
CA GLN A 347 -7.87 3.19 3.12
C GLN A 347 -9.06 2.39 3.65
N LYS A 348 -9.96 3.02 4.43
CA LYS A 348 -11.15 2.36 4.99
C LYS A 348 -12.09 1.86 3.89
N MET A 349 -12.31 2.68 2.86
CA MET A 349 -13.16 2.34 1.72
C MET A 349 -12.63 1.11 0.97
N TRP A 350 -11.36 1.10 0.57
CA TRP A 350 -10.77 -0.01 -0.18
C TRP A 350 -10.60 -1.28 0.65
N ILE A 351 -10.30 -1.18 1.95
CA ILE A 351 -10.32 -2.33 2.86
C ILE A 351 -11.74 -2.91 2.98
N THR A 352 -12.77 -2.07 3.00
CA THR A 352 -14.18 -2.53 3.02
C THR A 352 -14.54 -3.26 1.73
N LYS A 353 -14.13 -2.76 0.57
CA LYS A 353 -14.33 -3.45 -0.72
C LYS A 353 -13.60 -4.79 -0.78
N LEU A 354 -12.33 -4.82 -0.33
CA LEU A 354 -11.56 -6.06 -0.23
C LEU A 354 -12.24 -7.07 0.70
N PHE A 355 -12.82 -6.61 1.81
CA PHE A 355 -13.62 -7.46 2.70
C PHE A 355 -14.84 -8.04 2.00
N GLN A 356 -15.60 -7.23 1.28
CA GLN A 356 -16.79 -7.68 0.53
C GLN A 356 -16.43 -8.70 -0.56
N LEU A 357 -15.24 -8.57 -1.17
CA LEU A 357 -14.71 -9.58 -2.09
C LEU A 357 -14.36 -10.89 -1.38
N CYS A 358 -13.76 -10.82 -0.19
CA CYS A 358 -13.32 -11.99 0.59
C CYS A 358 -14.47 -12.71 1.32
N TYR A 359 -15.51 -11.97 1.70
CA TYR A 359 -16.71 -12.43 2.43
C TYR A 359 -18.01 -12.05 1.69
N PRO A 360 -18.19 -12.48 0.43
CA PRO A 360 -19.31 -12.03 -0.36
C PRO A 360 -20.64 -12.56 0.18
N ALA A 361 -21.73 -11.89 -0.22
CA ALA A 361 -23.08 -12.31 0.13
C ALA A 361 -23.45 -13.69 -0.44
N THR A 362 -22.79 -14.11 -1.53
CA THR A 362 -22.92 -15.44 -2.12
C THR A 362 -21.55 -16.04 -2.37
N ASN A 363 -21.37 -17.29 -1.95
CA ASN A 363 -20.11 -18.03 -2.13
C ASN A 363 -19.85 -18.43 -3.60
N LYS A 364 -20.82 -18.22 -4.50
CA LYS A 364 -20.62 -18.35 -5.95
C LYS A 364 -19.55 -17.40 -6.49
N ALA A 365 -19.39 -16.25 -5.85
CA ALA A 365 -18.48 -15.19 -6.29
C ALA A 365 -17.00 -15.51 -6.06
N GLY A 366 -16.70 -16.56 -5.30
CA GLY A 366 -15.39 -16.87 -4.71
C GLY A 366 -15.34 -16.37 -3.27
N CYS A 367 -14.28 -16.69 -2.53
CA CYS A 367 -14.10 -16.23 -1.15
C CYS A 367 -12.62 -16.18 -0.76
N LEU A 368 -12.33 -15.75 0.46
CA LEU A 368 -10.99 -15.71 1.05
C LEU A 368 -10.18 -17.02 0.87
N SER A 369 -10.86 -18.17 0.86
CA SER A 369 -10.23 -19.50 0.70
C SER A 369 -9.85 -19.85 -0.74
N ASP A 370 -10.16 -18.99 -1.71
CA ASP A 370 -9.88 -19.17 -3.14
C ASP A 370 -8.69 -18.32 -3.61
N ILE A 371 -8.15 -17.45 -2.75
CA ILE A 371 -7.01 -16.60 -3.09
C ILE A 371 -5.77 -17.48 -3.19
N THR A 372 -5.15 -17.48 -4.37
CA THR A 372 -4.00 -18.31 -4.72
C THR A 372 -2.85 -17.40 -5.15
N PRO A 373 -1.83 -17.17 -4.29
CA PRO A 373 -0.74 -16.23 -4.57
C PRO A 373 -0.01 -16.49 -5.89
N ALA A 374 0.16 -17.76 -6.26
CA ALA A 374 0.83 -18.15 -7.50
C ALA A 374 0.09 -17.72 -8.77
N LEU A 375 -1.21 -17.41 -8.69
CA LEU A 375 -2.00 -16.87 -9.81
C LEU A 375 -1.95 -15.33 -9.88
N ILE A 376 -1.24 -14.69 -8.96
CA ILE A 376 -1.20 -13.24 -8.82
C ILE A 376 0.27 -12.80 -8.86
N PRO A 377 0.79 -12.38 -10.02
CA PRO A 377 2.21 -12.05 -10.20
C PRO A 377 2.73 -11.03 -9.17
N GLU A 378 1.94 -10.01 -8.85
CA GLU A 378 2.33 -8.90 -7.96
C GLU A 378 2.03 -9.18 -6.48
N TYR A 379 1.59 -10.39 -6.13
CA TYR A 379 1.15 -10.68 -4.76
C TYR A 379 2.24 -10.38 -3.73
N SER A 380 3.48 -10.78 -4.00
CA SER A 380 4.62 -10.56 -3.11
C SER A 380 4.96 -9.08 -2.90
N LEU A 381 4.71 -8.23 -3.89
CA LEU A 381 4.98 -6.79 -3.86
C LEU A 381 3.81 -6.00 -3.24
N ALA A 382 2.57 -6.32 -3.62
CA ALA A 382 1.38 -5.57 -3.22
C ALA A 382 0.83 -5.97 -1.85
N MET A 383 0.92 -7.25 -1.46
CA MET A 383 0.33 -7.73 -0.21
C MET A 383 0.96 -7.10 1.06
N PRO A 384 2.27 -6.82 1.14
CA PRO A 384 2.86 -6.07 2.25
C PRO A 384 2.24 -4.67 2.43
N VAL A 385 1.85 -4.00 1.34
CA VAL A 385 1.17 -2.70 1.39
C VAL A 385 -0.22 -2.85 2.00
N VAL A 386 -0.98 -3.86 1.56
CA VAL A 386 -2.31 -4.17 2.11
C VAL A 386 -2.23 -4.51 3.60
N GLN A 387 -1.24 -5.29 4.02
CA GLN A 387 -0.98 -5.60 5.44
C GLN A 387 -0.65 -4.33 6.25
N CYS A 388 0.19 -3.45 5.70
CA CYS A 388 0.48 -2.15 6.30
C CYS A 388 -0.78 -1.29 6.46
N TRP A 389 -1.64 -1.23 5.44
CA TRP A 389 -2.91 -0.51 5.51
C TRP A 389 -3.86 -1.09 6.55
N LEU A 390 -3.99 -2.42 6.63
CA LEU A 390 -4.79 -3.08 7.67
C LEU A 390 -4.29 -2.70 9.07
N HIS A 391 -2.96 -2.60 9.24
CA HIS A 391 -2.33 -2.19 10.49
C HIS A 391 -2.59 -0.72 10.83
N GLU A 392 -2.38 0.18 9.87
CA GLU A 392 -2.57 1.62 9.99
C GLU A 392 -4.04 1.94 10.31
N VAL A 393 -4.97 1.39 9.52
CA VAL A 393 -6.41 1.59 9.74
C VAL A 393 -6.79 1.08 11.11
N PHE A 394 -6.47 -0.17 11.48
CA PHE A 394 -6.80 -0.72 12.80
C PHE A 394 -6.30 0.16 13.95
N ARG A 395 -5.06 0.66 13.87
CA ARG A 395 -4.47 1.53 14.90
C ARG A 395 -5.10 2.92 14.97
N SER A 396 -5.64 3.41 13.87
CA SER A 396 -6.35 4.70 13.80
C SER A 396 -7.79 4.62 14.33
N LEU A 397 -8.36 3.42 14.52
CA LEU A 397 -9.74 3.28 14.97
C LEU A 397 -9.88 3.68 16.45
N ARG A 398 -10.61 4.75 16.71
CA ARG A 398 -11.08 5.17 18.04
C ARG A 398 -12.60 5.18 18.12
N PRO A 399 -13.20 4.84 19.28
CA PRO A 399 -14.64 4.95 19.49
C PRO A 399 -15.16 6.36 19.24
N ALA A 400 -14.47 7.39 19.76
CA ALA A 400 -14.91 8.78 19.71
C ALA A 400 -14.97 9.38 18.30
N ASP A 401 -14.06 8.97 17.40
CA ASP A 401 -13.93 9.59 16.08
C ASP A 401 -15.01 9.14 15.09
N GLN A 402 -15.53 7.91 15.21
CA GLN A 402 -16.36 7.29 14.17
C GLN A 402 -17.27 6.18 14.70
N VAL A 403 -18.05 6.48 15.75
CA VAL A 403 -18.88 5.50 16.45
C VAL A 403 -19.72 4.58 15.57
N LYS A 404 -20.31 5.12 14.49
CA LYS A 404 -21.19 4.39 13.57
C LYS A 404 -20.46 3.29 12.79
N TYR A 405 -19.18 3.48 12.51
CA TYR A 405 -18.38 2.56 11.68
C TYR A 405 -17.26 1.88 12.45
N PHE A 406 -17.06 2.26 13.71
CA PHE A 406 -15.95 1.80 14.53
C PHE A 406 -15.91 0.27 14.65
N LEU A 407 -17.00 -0.36 15.12
CA LEU A 407 -17.03 -1.81 15.31
C LEU A 407 -16.99 -2.57 13.98
N THR A 408 -17.66 -2.05 12.95
CA THR A 408 -17.60 -2.57 11.58
C THR A 408 -16.16 -2.61 11.08
N ASN A 409 -15.45 -1.48 11.13
CA ASN A 409 -14.07 -1.37 10.65
C ASN A 409 -13.10 -2.21 11.49
N ILE A 410 -13.32 -2.33 12.81
CA ILE A 410 -12.53 -3.21 13.68
C ILE A 410 -12.67 -4.66 13.23
N LEU A 411 -13.90 -5.14 13.02
CA LEU A 411 -14.13 -6.53 12.62
C LEU A 411 -13.57 -6.80 11.23
N ILE A 412 -13.83 -5.90 10.27
CA ILE A 412 -13.30 -6.01 8.89
C ILE A 412 -11.78 -6.14 8.92
N THR A 413 -11.09 -5.18 9.55
CA THR A 413 -9.62 -5.16 9.59
C THR A 413 -9.07 -6.36 10.34
N SER A 414 -9.69 -6.78 11.44
CA SER A 414 -9.21 -7.91 12.23
C SER A 414 -9.42 -9.26 11.52
N LEU A 415 -10.55 -9.45 10.84
CA LEU A 415 -10.84 -10.66 10.06
C LEU A 415 -9.90 -10.79 8.85
N LEU A 416 -9.63 -9.69 8.13
CA LEU A 416 -8.68 -9.70 7.02
C LEU A 416 -7.23 -9.86 7.50
N ALA A 417 -6.82 -9.10 8.52
CA ALA A 417 -5.46 -9.17 9.05
C ALA A 417 -5.10 -10.59 9.52
N THR A 418 -5.99 -11.23 10.26
CA THR A 418 -5.76 -12.59 10.75
C THR A 418 -5.81 -13.64 9.65
N ALA A 419 -6.44 -13.35 8.52
CA ALA A 419 -6.46 -14.22 7.35
C ALA A 419 -5.24 -14.07 6.44
N PHE A 420 -4.62 -12.88 6.39
CA PHE A 420 -3.47 -12.60 5.51
C PHE A 420 -2.12 -12.69 6.20
N ASP A 421 -2.01 -12.22 7.44
CA ASP A 421 -0.83 -12.42 8.28
C ASP A 421 -1.22 -12.59 9.74
N TYR A 422 -1.62 -13.81 10.11
CA TYR A 422 -1.97 -14.14 11.48
C TYR A 422 -0.84 -13.80 12.47
N LYS A 423 0.41 -14.08 12.10
CA LYS A 423 1.56 -13.93 13.00
C LYS A 423 1.75 -12.46 13.36
N GLU A 424 1.79 -11.56 12.38
CA GLU A 424 1.94 -10.14 12.64
C GLU A 424 0.68 -9.52 13.26
N ALA A 425 -0.51 -9.91 12.78
CA ALA A 425 -1.80 -9.44 13.29
C ALA A 425 -1.91 -9.59 14.81
N THR A 426 -1.56 -10.77 15.33
CA THR A 426 -1.62 -11.03 16.77
C THR A 426 -0.69 -10.15 17.60
N THR A 427 0.35 -9.54 17.03
CA THR A 427 1.24 -8.66 17.79
C THR A 427 0.63 -7.27 18.04
N TYR A 428 -0.28 -6.84 17.17
CA TYR A 428 -0.81 -5.47 17.20
C TYR A 428 -2.30 -5.37 17.49
N LEU A 429 -3.12 -6.40 17.25
CA LEU A 429 -4.56 -6.34 17.51
C LEU A 429 -4.87 -6.03 18.99
N TRP A 430 -4.05 -6.54 19.91
CA TRP A 430 -4.14 -6.23 21.34
C TRP A 430 -3.77 -4.79 21.71
N ARG A 431 -3.11 -4.07 20.80
CA ARG A 431 -2.66 -2.68 20.98
C ARG A 431 -3.57 -1.69 20.27
N GLY A 432 -4.79 -2.11 19.90
CA GLY A 432 -5.79 -1.23 19.33
C GLY A 432 -6.17 -0.11 20.30
N GLN A 433 -6.63 1.02 19.76
CA GLN A 433 -7.02 2.19 20.54
C GLN A 433 -8.48 2.12 21.02
N TRP A 434 -9.08 0.93 21.01
CA TRP A 434 -10.47 0.70 21.35
C TRP A 434 -10.78 0.87 22.85
N SER A 435 -9.76 0.84 23.70
CA SER A 435 -9.87 1.14 25.14
C SER A 435 -9.66 2.61 25.46
N LEU A 436 -9.25 3.43 24.48
CA LEU A 436 -9.27 4.88 24.64
C LEU A 436 -10.74 5.32 24.58
N ASP A 437 -11.10 6.32 25.39
CA ASP A 437 -12.47 6.85 25.50
C ASP A 437 -13.49 5.88 26.17
N PRO A 438 -13.22 5.35 27.37
CA PRO A 438 -14.09 4.36 28.03
C PRO A 438 -15.52 4.88 28.27
N GLN A 439 -15.68 6.16 28.60
CA GLN A 439 -16.99 6.77 28.79
C GLN A 439 -17.80 6.79 27.48
N TYR A 440 -17.16 7.16 26.37
CA TYR A 440 -17.80 7.19 25.06
C TYR A 440 -18.13 5.77 24.57
N ALA A 441 -17.22 4.82 24.81
CA ALA A 441 -17.43 3.41 24.52
C ALA A 441 -18.61 2.83 25.33
N PHE A 442 -18.74 3.18 26.61
CA PHE A 442 -19.86 2.77 27.46
C PHE A 442 -21.20 3.35 26.96
N GLN A 443 -21.26 4.66 26.68
CA GLN A 443 -22.47 5.33 26.18
C GLN A 443 -22.99 4.75 24.84
N ASN A 444 -22.09 4.17 24.05
CA ASN A 444 -22.42 3.58 22.76
C ASN A 444 -22.54 2.05 22.79
N GLY A 445 -22.59 1.46 23.97
CA GLY A 445 -22.77 0.02 24.15
C GLY A 445 -21.56 -0.81 23.69
N LEU A 446 -20.38 -0.22 23.52
CA LEU A 446 -19.15 -0.94 23.19
C LEU A 446 -18.53 -1.62 24.42
N ILE A 447 -18.90 -1.16 25.62
CA ILE A 447 -18.58 -1.77 26.91
C ILE A 447 -19.88 -2.31 27.52
N GLN A 448 -19.83 -3.54 28.01
CA GLN A 448 -20.95 -4.21 28.66
C GLN A 448 -21.13 -3.76 30.11
N GLU A 449 -22.31 -4.06 30.69
CA GLU A 449 -22.62 -3.83 32.12
C GLU A 449 -21.60 -4.49 33.06
N ASN A 450 -21.08 -5.66 32.69
CA ASN A 450 -20.02 -6.37 33.43
C ASN A 450 -18.60 -5.78 33.21
N SER A 451 -18.52 -4.57 32.65
CA SER A 451 -17.28 -3.89 32.23
C SER A 451 -16.43 -4.60 31.17
N LYS A 452 -16.96 -5.63 30.48
CA LYS A 452 -16.23 -6.30 29.40
C LYS A 452 -16.42 -5.56 28.07
N PRO A 453 -15.33 -5.19 27.37
CA PRO A 453 -15.42 -4.57 26.05
C PRO A 453 -15.85 -5.59 25.00
N ALA A 454 -16.86 -5.26 24.20
CA ALA A 454 -17.33 -6.09 23.09
C ALA A 454 -16.21 -6.36 22.07
N VAL A 455 -15.46 -5.31 21.72
CA VAL A 455 -14.28 -5.36 20.85
C VAL A 455 -13.23 -6.34 21.38
N GLY A 456 -12.97 -6.31 22.68
CA GLY A 456 -12.02 -7.23 23.32
C GLY A 456 -12.45 -8.69 23.11
N SER A 457 -13.74 -9.00 23.29
CA SER A 457 -14.27 -10.36 23.06
C SER A 457 -14.06 -10.82 21.61
N ALA A 458 -14.32 -9.96 20.63
CA ALA A 458 -14.10 -10.26 19.21
C ALA A 458 -12.62 -10.47 18.86
N ILE A 459 -11.72 -9.62 19.39
CA ILE A 459 -10.28 -9.74 19.14
C ILE A 459 -9.70 -10.99 19.81
N ILE A 460 -10.07 -11.28 21.06
CA ILE A 460 -9.62 -12.50 21.76
C ILE A 460 -10.12 -13.75 21.03
N TRP A 461 -11.33 -13.71 20.47
CA TRP A 461 -11.88 -14.82 19.68
C TRP A 461 -11.00 -15.16 18.47
N LEU A 462 -10.37 -14.18 17.83
CA LEU A 462 -9.48 -14.40 16.69
C LEU A 462 -8.18 -15.12 17.06
N ALA A 463 -7.76 -15.11 18.32
CA ALA A 463 -6.51 -15.72 18.73
C ALA A 463 -6.56 -17.27 18.70
N LYS A 464 -5.53 -17.87 18.10
CA LYS A 464 -5.23 -19.32 18.09
C LYS A 464 -5.15 -19.85 19.53
N ARG A 465 -5.71 -21.05 19.75
CA ARG A 465 -5.62 -21.83 21.01
C ARG A 465 -6.23 -21.17 22.26
N THR A 466 -7.12 -20.20 22.11
CA THR A 466 -7.89 -19.66 23.24
C THR A 466 -8.94 -20.68 23.71
N SER A 467 -8.91 -21.08 24.98
CA SER A 467 -9.86 -22.05 25.58
C SER A 467 -11.31 -21.58 25.48
N THR A 468 -11.57 -20.32 25.84
CA THR A 468 -12.91 -19.72 25.87
C THR A 468 -13.35 -19.15 24.52
N ARG A 469 -12.67 -19.48 23.42
CA ARG A 469 -12.91 -18.86 22.10
C ARG A 469 -14.39 -18.89 21.73
N ILE A 470 -15.00 -20.07 21.68
CA ILE A 470 -16.40 -20.23 21.25
C ILE A 470 -17.34 -19.36 22.10
N ASN A 471 -17.17 -19.38 23.42
CA ASN A 471 -17.97 -18.56 24.34
C ASN A 471 -17.82 -17.06 24.04
N LEU A 472 -16.59 -16.58 23.81
CA LEU A 472 -16.34 -15.16 23.48
C LEU A 472 -17.01 -14.74 22.16
N GLY A 473 -17.03 -15.61 21.15
CA GLY A 473 -17.71 -15.36 19.89
C GLY A 473 -19.23 -15.26 20.05
N ILE A 474 -19.84 -16.22 20.77
CA ILE A 474 -21.29 -16.22 21.07
C ILE A 474 -21.66 -15.01 21.93
N HIS A 475 -20.86 -14.70 22.93
CA HIS A 475 -21.04 -13.56 23.82
C HIS A 475 -20.97 -12.24 23.05
N PHE A 476 -20.00 -12.08 22.14
CA PHE A 476 -19.92 -10.92 21.26
C PHE A 476 -21.18 -10.76 20.39
N LEU A 477 -21.62 -11.82 19.72
CA LEU A 477 -22.83 -11.79 18.89
C LEU A 477 -24.08 -11.46 19.71
N THR A 478 -24.25 -12.12 20.85
CA THR A 478 -25.36 -11.87 21.79
C THR A 478 -25.41 -10.40 22.18
N HIS A 479 -24.25 -9.84 22.52
CA HIS A 479 -24.13 -8.45 22.92
C HIS A 479 -24.49 -7.50 21.79
N VAL A 480 -23.93 -7.66 20.59
CA VAL A 480 -24.22 -6.75 19.49
C VAL A 480 -25.70 -6.76 19.10
N LEU A 481 -26.33 -7.94 19.09
CA LEU A 481 -27.75 -8.07 18.75
C LEU A 481 -28.68 -7.51 19.83
N LYS A 482 -28.28 -7.54 21.11
CA LYS A 482 -29.07 -6.99 22.23
C LYS A 482 -28.80 -5.51 22.51
N ALA A 483 -27.53 -5.14 22.65
CA ALA A 483 -27.07 -3.85 23.16
C ALA A 483 -27.12 -2.69 22.15
N GLN A 484 -27.79 -2.89 21.01
CA GLN A 484 -28.05 -1.85 20.03
C GLN A 484 -26.75 -1.14 19.61
N VAL A 485 -25.69 -1.89 19.30
CA VAL A 485 -24.40 -1.34 18.87
C VAL A 485 -24.41 -1.12 17.36
N HIS A 486 -23.78 -0.05 16.88
CA HIS A 486 -23.60 0.17 15.45
C HIS A 486 -22.67 -0.90 14.87
N LEU A 487 -23.24 -1.82 14.10
CA LEU A 487 -22.51 -2.83 13.34
C LEU A 487 -23.21 -3.08 12.00
N ASP A 488 -22.43 -3.23 10.94
CA ASP A 488 -22.94 -3.70 9.65
C ASP A 488 -23.32 -5.19 9.73
N ALA A 489 -24.55 -5.50 9.38
CA ALA A 489 -25.12 -6.83 9.46
C ALA A 489 -24.41 -7.83 8.53
N GLU A 490 -23.86 -7.42 7.37
CA GLU A 490 -23.07 -8.32 6.52
C GLU A 490 -21.78 -8.75 7.23
N VAL A 491 -21.14 -7.83 7.95
CA VAL A 491 -19.95 -8.12 8.76
C VAL A 491 -20.29 -9.00 9.96
N ALA A 492 -21.43 -8.77 10.60
CA ALA A 492 -21.93 -9.60 11.69
C ALA A 492 -22.25 -11.03 11.21
N VAL A 493 -22.85 -11.19 10.03
CA VAL A 493 -23.09 -12.50 9.41
C VAL A 493 -21.77 -13.19 9.10
N ALA A 494 -20.81 -12.50 8.48
CA ALA A 494 -19.49 -13.09 8.22
C ALA A 494 -18.83 -13.59 9.51
N PHE A 495 -18.87 -12.79 10.60
CA PHE A 495 -18.36 -13.21 11.90
C PHE A 495 -19.12 -14.44 12.45
N ALA A 496 -20.45 -14.47 12.32
CA ALA A 496 -21.28 -15.59 12.75
C ALA A 496 -20.98 -16.89 11.97
N GLU A 497 -20.67 -16.79 10.67
CA GLU A 497 -20.21 -17.92 9.87
C GLU A 497 -18.88 -18.47 10.40
N GLU A 498 -17.92 -17.60 10.73
CA GLU A 498 -16.65 -18.05 11.30
C GLU A 498 -16.82 -18.69 12.68
N VAL A 499 -17.67 -18.13 13.55
CA VAL A 499 -17.99 -18.71 14.87
C VAL A 499 -18.65 -20.08 14.69
N SER A 500 -19.57 -20.22 13.72
CA SER A 500 -20.26 -21.47 13.42
C SER A 500 -19.31 -22.55 12.90
N ALA A 501 -18.42 -22.18 11.95
CA ALA A 501 -17.40 -23.09 11.43
C ALA A 501 -16.45 -23.56 12.54
N GLN A 502 -16.02 -22.64 13.40
CA GLN A 502 -15.14 -22.97 14.51
C GLN A 502 -15.82 -23.86 15.57
N LEU A 503 -17.11 -23.63 15.85
CA LEU A 503 -17.90 -24.46 16.75
C LEU A 503 -17.98 -25.90 16.24
N ILE A 504 -18.28 -26.08 14.94
CA ILE A 504 -18.39 -27.40 14.31
C ILE A 504 -17.02 -28.11 14.35
N LEU A 505 -15.94 -27.43 13.94
CA LEU A 505 -14.60 -28.00 14.02
C LEU A 505 -14.26 -28.46 15.45
N ASN A 506 -14.56 -27.61 16.44
CA ASN A 506 -14.29 -27.92 17.83
C ASN A 506 -15.13 -29.11 18.33
N HIS A 507 -16.36 -29.29 17.84
CA HIS A 507 -17.19 -30.45 18.20
C HIS A 507 -16.50 -31.76 17.80
N TYR A 508 -16.01 -31.83 16.56
CA TYR A 508 -15.37 -33.04 16.02
C TYR A 508 -13.95 -33.24 16.54
N ALA A 509 -13.18 -32.17 16.80
CA ALA A 509 -11.85 -32.28 17.38
C ALA A 509 -11.85 -32.99 18.76
N HIS A 510 -12.96 -32.89 19.49
CA HIS A 510 -13.16 -33.54 20.78
C HIS A 510 -14.10 -34.76 20.74
N SER A 511 -14.55 -35.18 19.55
CA SER A 511 -15.33 -36.40 19.36
C SER A 511 -14.42 -37.61 19.28
N SER A 512 -14.86 -38.77 19.78
CA SER A 512 -14.16 -40.05 19.61
C SER A 512 -14.00 -40.43 18.13
N THR A 513 -14.93 -39.99 17.28
CA THR A 513 -14.89 -40.20 15.81
C THR A 513 -13.91 -39.26 15.10
N GLY A 514 -13.32 -38.29 15.81
CA GLY A 514 -12.54 -37.20 15.22
C GLY A 514 -13.34 -36.46 14.16
N TYR A 515 -12.78 -36.23 12.97
CA TYR A 515 -13.44 -35.49 11.88
C TYR A 515 -14.34 -36.33 10.96
N ASP A 516 -14.59 -37.61 11.29
CA ASP A 516 -15.46 -38.47 10.48
C ASP A 516 -16.91 -37.97 10.48
N TYR A 517 -17.52 -37.91 9.31
CA TYR A 517 -18.85 -37.35 9.01
C TYR A 517 -19.00 -35.82 9.18
N MET A 518 -17.91 -35.07 9.37
CA MET A 518 -18.01 -33.61 9.42
C MET A 518 -18.48 -33.04 8.07
N VAL A 519 -19.59 -32.28 8.09
CA VAL A 519 -20.19 -31.65 6.91
C VAL A 519 -20.05 -30.13 6.97
N MET A 520 -19.23 -29.54 6.10
CA MET A 520 -19.07 -28.07 6.01
C MET A 520 -18.74 -27.62 4.58
N PRO A 521 -19.01 -26.35 4.23
CA PRO A 521 -18.47 -25.76 3.02
C PRO A 521 -16.94 -25.86 3.01
N ARG A 522 -16.36 -26.14 1.85
CA ARG A 522 -14.89 -26.23 1.67
C ARG A 522 -14.16 -25.06 2.32
N SER A 523 -14.64 -23.84 2.07
CA SER A 523 -14.01 -22.63 2.56
C SER A 523 -14.03 -22.57 4.09
N TRP A 524 -15.13 -22.94 4.73
CA TRP A 524 -15.26 -22.98 6.20
C TRP A 524 -14.26 -23.94 6.83
N ILE A 525 -14.04 -25.11 6.22
CA ILE A 525 -13.05 -26.08 6.69
C ILE A 525 -11.66 -25.43 6.68
N LEU A 526 -11.24 -24.86 5.54
CA LEU A 526 -9.93 -24.22 5.42
C LEU A 526 -9.72 -23.10 6.45
N ARG A 527 -10.73 -22.26 6.67
CA ARG A 527 -10.63 -21.13 7.63
C ARG A 527 -10.67 -21.59 9.09
N ALA A 528 -11.46 -22.60 9.43
CA ALA A 528 -11.52 -23.13 10.80
C ALA A 528 -10.21 -23.83 11.18
N PHE A 529 -9.68 -24.70 10.31
CA PHE A 529 -8.42 -25.41 10.56
C PHE A 529 -7.24 -24.45 10.71
N THR A 530 -7.21 -23.37 9.92
CA THR A 530 -6.15 -22.36 10.03
C THR A 530 -6.11 -21.70 11.43
N ARG A 531 -7.26 -21.57 12.08
CA ARG A 531 -7.38 -21.01 13.44
C ARG A 531 -7.19 -22.03 14.57
N ALA A 532 -7.02 -23.31 14.22
CA ALA A 532 -6.95 -24.47 15.12
C ALA A 532 -8.19 -24.67 16.00
N GLU A 533 -8.43 -25.89 16.50
CA GLU A 533 -9.45 -26.12 17.52
C GLU A 533 -9.18 -25.38 18.83
N ALA A 534 -10.23 -25.19 19.63
CA ALA A 534 -10.11 -24.67 20.98
C ALA A 534 -9.79 -25.83 21.96
N PRO A 535 -8.97 -25.61 22.99
CA PRO A 535 -8.69 -26.66 23.99
C PRO A 535 -9.93 -27.14 24.77
N GLN A 536 -10.98 -26.33 24.85
CA GLN A 536 -12.16 -26.61 25.66
C GLN A 536 -13.28 -27.25 24.84
N LEU A 537 -13.99 -28.22 25.44
CA LEU A 537 -15.23 -28.79 24.93
C LEU A 537 -16.32 -27.73 24.72
N ASN A 538 -17.19 -27.96 23.74
CA ASN A 538 -18.28 -27.04 23.43
C ASN A 538 -19.35 -26.93 24.53
N GLY A 539 -19.62 -27.98 25.32
CA GLY A 539 -20.70 -27.96 26.32
C GLY A 539 -22.04 -27.50 25.73
N SER A 540 -22.70 -26.53 26.37
CA SER A 540 -23.98 -25.94 25.93
C SER A 540 -23.87 -24.88 24.82
N MET A 541 -22.66 -24.56 24.37
CA MET A 541 -22.42 -23.52 23.36
C MET A 541 -23.17 -23.71 22.04
N PRO A 542 -23.39 -24.93 21.49
CA PRO A 542 -24.16 -25.12 20.28
C PRO A 542 -25.60 -24.60 20.39
N TRP A 543 -26.24 -24.84 21.53
CA TRP A 543 -27.60 -24.35 21.79
C TRP A 543 -27.61 -22.84 21.93
N ALA A 544 -26.67 -22.28 22.70
CA ALA A 544 -26.55 -20.84 22.88
C ALA A 544 -26.33 -20.11 21.53
N LEU A 545 -25.45 -20.63 20.66
CA LEU A 545 -25.23 -20.06 19.34
C LEU A 545 -26.50 -20.16 18.47
N ALA A 546 -27.20 -21.29 18.49
CA ALA A 546 -28.43 -21.47 17.71
C ALA A 546 -29.52 -20.46 18.12
N THR A 547 -29.69 -20.19 19.42
CA THR A 547 -30.60 -19.17 19.93
C THR A 547 -30.20 -17.74 19.52
N VAL A 548 -28.90 -17.44 19.52
CA VAL A 548 -28.37 -16.14 19.06
C VAL A 548 -28.62 -15.96 17.56
N LEU A 549 -28.44 -17.01 16.76
CA LEU A 549 -28.73 -16.99 15.34
C LEU A 549 -30.23 -16.87 15.04
N ASP A 550 -31.13 -17.48 15.82
CA ASP A 550 -32.59 -17.28 15.74
C ASP A 550 -32.97 -15.81 16.02
N THR A 551 -32.33 -15.21 17.03
CA THR A 551 -32.49 -13.79 17.33
C THR A 551 -32.03 -12.94 16.15
N PHE A 552 -30.88 -13.26 15.57
CA PHE A 552 -30.35 -12.53 14.41
C PHE A 552 -31.29 -12.66 13.19
N LEU A 553 -31.79 -13.87 12.93
CA LEU A 553 -32.77 -14.14 11.87
C LEU A 553 -34.03 -13.29 12.07
N SER A 554 -34.57 -13.25 13.29
CA SER A 554 -35.73 -12.44 13.64
C SER A 554 -35.49 -10.94 13.43
N ILE A 555 -34.29 -10.44 13.72
CA ILE A 555 -33.89 -9.06 13.47
C ILE A 555 -33.81 -8.75 11.97
N LEU A 556 -33.18 -9.61 11.17
CA LEU A 556 -33.05 -9.42 9.71
C LEU A 556 -34.42 -9.39 9.00
N LEU A 557 -35.37 -10.14 9.53
CA LEU A 557 -36.77 -10.18 9.08
C LEU A 557 -37.63 -9.05 9.67
N LEU A 558 -37.06 -8.19 10.51
CA LEU A 558 -37.76 -7.12 11.24
C LEU A 558 -38.91 -7.62 12.14
N LYS A 559 -38.86 -8.89 12.56
CA LYS A 559 -39.75 -9.45 13.60
C LYS A 559 -39.35 -8.97 15.00
N GLN A 560 -38.12 -8.50 15.14
CA GLN A 560 -37.59 -7.86 16.35
C GLN A 560 -36.93 -6.51 16.01
N SER A 561 -36.67 -5.69 17.03
CA SER A 561 -35.98 -4.41 16.84
C SER A 561 -34.57 -4.62 16.29
N ALA A 562 -34.29 -4.03 15.12
CA ALA A 562 -32.95 -4.03 14.53
C ALA A 562 -31.95 -3.17 15.30
N GLY A 563 -32.44 -2.28 16.15
CA GLY A 563 -31.61 -1.35 16.89
C GLY A 563 -30.71 -0.50 16.02
N LYS A 564 -29.42 -0.53 16.33
CA LYS A 564 -28.39 0.22 15.61
C LYS A 564 -27.68 -0.61 14.54
N LEU A 565 -28.17 -1.83 14.24
CA LEU A 565 -27.67 -2.58 13.10
C LEU A 565 -27.97 -1.84 11.80
N GLN A 566 -26.94 -1.73 10.98
CA GLN A 566 -27.00 -1.15 9.65
C GLN A 566 -26.63 -2.21 8.63
N MET A 567 -26.87 -1.95 7.36
CA MET A 567 -26.42 -2.79 6.27
C MET A 567 -26.11 -1.88 5.09
N ARG A 568 -24.86 -1.89 4.63
CA ARG A 568 -24.35 -1.01 3.57
C ARG A 568 -24.50 0.49 3.90
N GLY A 569 -24.28 0.82 5.18
CA GLY A 569 -24.37 2.21 5.68
C GLY A 569 -25.79 2.72 5.93
N SER A 570 -26.83 1.97 5.57
CA SER A 570 -28.23 2.31 5.83
C SER A 570 -28.78 1.56 7.03
N VAL A 571 -29.75 2.15 7.74
CA VAL A 571 -30.46 1.46 8.83
C VAL A 571 -31.15 0.22 8.27
N LEU A 572 -31.10 -0.91 9.00
CA LEU A 572 -31.58 -2.19 8.49
C LEU A 572 -33.05 -2.18 8.01
N ARG A 573 -33.90 -1.32 8.60
CA ARG A 573 -35.30 -1.16 8.21
C ARG A 573 -35.49 -0.58 6.81
N ASP A 574 -34.56 0.28 6.38
CA ASP A 574 -34.61 1.00 5.10
C ASP A 574 -33.98 0.17 3.97
N VAL A 575 -33.27 -0.90 4.31
CA VAL A 575 -32.63 -1.77 3.34
C VAL A 575 -33.67 -2.68 2.68
N SER A 576 -33.59 -2.77 1.35
CA SER A 576 -34.49 -3.60 0.55
C SER A 576 -34.47 -5.05 1.02
N ILE A 577 -35.64 -5.68 0.96
CA ILE A 577 -35.80 -7.08 1.37
C ILE A 577 -34.96 -8.04 0.51
N ALA A 578 -34.61 -7.67 -0.72
CA ALA A 578 -33.70 -8.44 -1.59
C ALA A 578 -32.25 -8.47 -1.09
N VAL A 579 -31.78 -7.39 -0.45
CA VAL A 579 -30.42 -7.39 0.13
C VAL A 579 -30.43 -8.13 1.47
N ARG A 580 -31.49 -7.93 2.27
CA ARG A 580 -31.66 -8.63 3.56
C ARG A 580 -31.87 -10.14 3.40
N SER A 581 -32.54 -10.60 2.35
CA SER A 581 -32.79 -12.03 2.09
C SER A 581 -31.49 -12.84 1.95
N GLN A 582 -30.43 -12.24 1.41
CA GLN A 582 -29.12 -12.88 1.30
C GLN A 582 -28.47 -13.08 2.69
N ALA A 583 -28.54 -12.08 3.57
CA ALA A 583 -28.09 -12.21 4.95
C ALA A 583 -28.91 -13.27 5.71
N VAL A 584 -30.23 -13.29 5.52
CA VAL A 584 -31.14 -14.31 6.07
C VAL A 584 -30.73 -15.71 5.64
N GLN A 585 -30.53 -15.92 4.33
CA GLN A 585 -30.09 -17.21 3.77
C GLN A 585 -28.77 -17.69 4.39
N ARG A 586 -27.80 -16.80 4.59
CA ARG A 586 -26.51 -17.13 5.23
C ARG A 586 -26.68 -17.52 6.71
N VAL A 587 -27.54 -16.84 7.46
CA VAL A 587 -27.86 -17.22 8.85
C VAL A 587 -28.60 -18.57 8.90
N CYS A 588 -29.55 -18.82 8.00
CA CYS A 588 -30.20 -20.13 7.85
C CYS A 588 -29.19 -21.23 7.55
N ARG A 589 -28.21 -20.96 6.67
CA ARG A 589 -27.10 -21.88 6.38
C ARG A 589 -26.28 -22.20 7.63
N CYS A 590 -25.99 -21.22 8.48
CA CYS A 590 -25.29 -21.44 9.76
C CYS A 590 -26.09 -22.39 10.67
N LEU A 591 -27.38 -22.13 10.87
CA LEU A 591 -28.27 -22.95 11.69
C LEU A 591 -28.37 -24.40 11.16
N ALA A 592 -28.55 -24.55 9.85
CA ALA A 592 -28.64 -25.85 9.20
C ALA A 592 -27.33 -26.65 9.34
N LEU A 593 -26.17 -26.01 9.14
CA LEU A 593 -24.86 -26.66 9.31
C LEU A 593 -24.59 -27.06 10.76
N ILE A 594 -24.97 -26.23 11.74
CA ILE A 594 -24.83 -26.59 13.16
C ILE A 594 -25.70 -27.82 13.48
N GLY A 595 -26.98 -27.83 13.09
CA GLY A 595 -27.85 -28.99 13.35
C GLY A 595 -27.46 -30.24 12.54
N GLN A 596 -26.82 -30.06 11.38
CA GLN A 596 -26.36 -31.19 10.57
C GLN A 596 -25.25 -31.95 11.28
N ASN A 597 -24.33 -31.21 11.89
CA ASN A 597 -23.17 -31.74 12.58
C ASN A 597 -23.43 -32.07 14.05
N ILE A 598 -24.43 -31.44 14.69
CA ILE A 598 -24.72 -31.59 16.12
C ILE A 598 -26.20 -31.95 16.28
N ILE A 599 -26.48 -33.26 16.33
CA ILE A 599 -27.84 -33.84 16.28
C ILE A 599 -28.78 -33.24 17.34
N GLY A 600 -28.28 -32.99 18.55
CA GLY A 600 -29.08 -32.42 19.65
C GLY A 600 -29.68 -31.03 19.37
N ILE A 601 -29.21 -30.34 18.33
CA ILE A 601 -29.67 -28.99 17.96
C ILE A 601 -30.72 -29.02 16.82
N ARG A 602 -31.00 -30.19 16.23
CA ARG A 602 -31.93 -30.31 15.09
C ARG A 602 -33.35 -29.86 15.42
N ALA A 603 -33.91 -30.30 16.54
CA ALA A 603 -35.28 -29.96 16.93
C ALA A 603 -35.46 -28.44 17.17
N PRO A 604 -34.59 -27.76 17.94
CA PRO A 604 -34.60 -26.29 18.03
C PRO A 604 -34.52 -25.59 16.68
N VAL A 605 -33.60 -26.02 15.80
CA VAL A 605 -33.40 -25.42 14.47
C VAL A 605 -34.65 -25.59 13.60
N LEU A 606 -35.29 -26.76 13.61
CA LEU A 606 -36.57 -26.96 12.93
C LEU A 606 -37.66 -26.04 13.48
N GLY A 607 -37.71 -25.85 14.80
CA GLY A 607 -38.60 -24.88 15.42
C GLY A 607 -38.36 -23.45 14.93
N PHE A 608 -37.10 -23.04 14.76
CA PHE A 608 -36.75 -21.73 14.21
C PHE A 608 -37.19 -21.57 12.74
N PHE A 609 -36.99 -22.58 11.91
CA PHE A 609 -37.46 -22.56 10.52
C PHE A 609 -38.99 -22.61 10.39
N GLY A 610 -39.70 -23.30 11.28
CA GLY A 610 -41.17 -23.24 11.34
C GLY A 610 -41.69 -21.82 11.65
N LYS A 611 -41.00 -21.07 12.51
CA LYS A 611 -41.29 -19.65 12.76
C LYS A 611 -40.98 -18.77 11.55
N LEU A 612 -40.02 -19.16 10.70
CA LEU A 612 -39.66 -18.43 9.50
C LEU A 612 -40.81 -18.40 8.49
N GLY A 613 -41.45 -19.55 8.26
CA GLY A 613 -42.61 -19.68 7.35
C GLY A 613 -43.94 -19.17 7.92
N SER A 614 -44.01 -18.94 9.23
CA SER A 614 -45.22 -18.40 9.87
C SER A 614 -45.38 -16.90 9.61
N PRO A 615 -46.58 -16.41 9.22
CA PRO A 615 -46.84 -14.99 9.08
C PRO A 615 -46.60 -14.27 10.42
N PRO A 616 -46.13 -13.01 10.41
CA PRO A 616 -45.93 -12.24 11.64
C PRO A 616 -47.27 -12.09 12.36
N VAL A 617 -47.40 -12.74 13.51
CA VAL A 617 -48.57 -12.57 14.40
C VAL A 617 -48.46 -11.18 15.02
N GLY A 618 -49.15 -10.20 14.42
CA GLY A 618 -49.16 -8.83 14.90
C GLY A 618 -49.77 -8.75 16.32
N PRO A 619 -49.13 -8.08 17.29
CA PRO A 619 -49.58 -8.06 18.69
C PRO A 619 -50.84 -7.22 18.97
N LYS A 620 -51.65 -6.86 17.97
CA LYS A 620 -52.78 -5.91 18.13
C LYS A 620 -54.15 -6.35 17.59
N TYR A 621 -54.31 -7.58 17.09
CA TYR A 621 -55.61 -8.06 16.57
C TYR A 621 -56.15 -9.28 17.32
N GLN A 622 -56.11 -9.25 18.66
CA GLN A 622 -56.78 -10.28 19.49
C GLN A 622 -58.29 -10.02 19.70
N GLY A 623 -58.88 -8.99 19.09
CA GLY A 623 -60.28 -8.60 19.29
C GLY A 623 -61.22 -8.72 18.09
N ILE A 624 -60.77 -9.17 16.92
CA ILE A 624 -61.62 -9.28 15.72
C ILE A 624 -61.83 -10.76 15.39
N GLY A 625 -63.09 -11.18 15.40
CA GLY A 625 -63.51 -12.59 15.38
C GLY A 625 -62.87 -13.46 14.31
N THR A 626 -62.75 -14.74 14.63
CA THR A 626 -62.12 -15.84 13.87
C THR A 626 -62.60 -15.97 12.41
N SER A 627 -63.72 -15.38 12.04
CA SER A 627 -64.25 -15.38 10.67
C SER A 627 -63.47 -14.46 9.70
N PHE A 628 -62.84 -13.38 10.18
CA PHE A 628 -62.08 -12.45 9.31
C PHE A 628 -60.67 -12.96 8.96
N LEU A 629 -60.13 -13.88 9.77
CA LEU A 629 -58.81 -14.49 9.54
C LEU A 629 -58.80 -15.45 8.34
N GLY A 630 -59.93 -16.11 8.05
CA GLY A 630 -60.06 -17.01 6.89
C GLY A 630 -59.92 -16.29 5.55
N PHE A 631 -60.39 -15.03 5.47
CA PHE A 631 -60.33 -14.21 4.26
C PHE A 631 -58.90 -13.73 3.96
N PHE A 632 -58.18 -13.24 4.98
CA PHE A 632 -56.76 -12.87 4.82
C PHE A 632 -55.85 -14.08 4.61
N LYS A 633 -56.17 -15.25 5.17
CA LYS A 633 -55.43 -16.48 4.86
C LYS A 633 -55.57 -16.89 3.40
N LYS A 634 -56.68 -16.55 2.73
CA LYS A 634 -56.90 -16.82 1.30
C LYS A 634 -56.25 -15.77 0.38
N LEU A 635 -56.18 -14.51 0.82
CA LEU A 635 -55.45 -13.43 0.12
C LEU A 635 -53.93 -13.44 0.35
N ALA A 636 -53.46 -14.01 1.46
CA ALA A 636 -52.04 -14.14 1.78
C ALA A 636 -51.35 -15.32 1.07
N VAL A 637 -52.11 -16.24 0.45
CA VAL A 637 -51.54 -17.33 -0.36
C VAL A 637 -50.81 -16.80 -1.59
N ASP A 638 -51.16 -15.60 -2.06
CA ASP A 638 -50.47 -14.91 -3.17
C ASP A 638 -49.55 -13.76 -2.70
N SER A 639 -49.33 -13.61 -1.38
CA SER A 639 -48.42 -12.57 -0.86
C SER A 639 -46.97 -13.10 -0.77
N PRO A 640 -45.99 -12.47 -1.46
CA PRO A 640 -44.62 -12.94 -1.59
C PRO A 640 -43.78 -12.62 -0.34
N LEU A 641 -44.25 -13.00 0.85
CA LEU A 641 -43.58 -12.74 2.12
C LEU A 641 -42.30 -13.57 2.32
N VAL A 642 -42.22 -14.75 1.69
CA VAL A 642 -41.04 -15.62 1.73
C VAL A 642 -40.28 -15.51 0.43
N ARG A 643 -39.04 -15.00 0.50
CA ARG A 643 -38.21 -14.78 -0.68
C ARG A 643 -37.54 -16.09 -1.14
N PRO A 644 -37.31 -16.28 -2.45
CA PRO A 644 -36.75 -17.52 -3.00
C PRO A 644 -35.44 -17.98 -2.35
N GLU A 645 -34.61 -17.03 -1.90
CA GLU A 645 -33.27 -17.27 -1.35
C GLU A 645 -33.30 -18.14 -0.08
N TYR A 646 -34.35 -18.04 0.73
CA TYR A 646 -34.50 -18.81 1.97
C TYR A 646 -35.81 -19.60 2.07
N GLN A 647 -36.62 -19.60 0.99
CA GLN A 647 -37.91 -20.27 0.95
C GLN A 647 -37.84 -21.75 1.31
N ARG A 648 -36.83 -22.46 0.79
CA ARG A 648 -36.66 -23.89 1.06
C ARG A 648 -36.42 -24.18 2.54
N PHE A 649 -35.74 -23.30 3.27
CA PHE A 649 -35.59 -23.42 4.72
C PHE A 649 -36.92 -23.18 5.43
N ALA A 650 -37.65 -22.13 5.03
CA ALA A 650 -38.95 -21.79 5.64
C ALA A 650 -40.03 -22.87 5.45
N GLN A 651 -39.94 -23.64 4.36
CA GLN A 651 -40.88 -24.71 4.03
C GLN A 651 -40.46 -26.09 4.58
N ALA A 652 -39.26 -26.22 5.16
CA ALA A 652 -38.77 -27.48 5.68
C ALA A 652 -39.54 -27.89 6.95
N THR A 653 -40.32 -28.98 6.85
CA THR A 653 -41.10 -29.54 7.98
C THR A 653 -40.32 -30.61 8.77
N ASN A 654 -39.24 -31.14 8.19
CA ASN A 654 -38.39 -32.15 8.78
C ASN A 654 -36.91 -31.88 8.44
N TRP A 655 -36.00 -32.62 9.07
CA TRP A 655 -34.57 -32.41 8.89
C TRP A 655 -34.09 -32.70 7.46
N ASP A 656 -34.70 -33.66 6.76
CA ASP A 656 -34.35 -33.95 5.37
C ASP A 656 -34.63 -32.75 4.46
N GLY A 657 -35.75 -32.05 4.65
CA GLY A 657 -36.05 -30.81 3.94
C GLY A 657 -35.04 -29.69 4.23
N VAL A 658 -34.53 -29.60 5.47
CA VAL A 658 -33.45 -28.66 5.83
C VAL A 658 -32.16 -29.01 5.10
N VAL A 659 -31.81 -30.30 5.02
CA VAL A 659 -30.64 -30.79 4.29
C VAL A 659 -30.78 -30.51 2.79
N ASP A 660 -31.96 -30.73 2.22
CA ASP A 660 -32.21 -30.45 0.80
C ASP A 660 -32.18 -28.94 0.49
N ALA A 661 -32.67 -28.11 1.41
CA ALA A 661 -32.50 -26.66 1.34
C ALA A 661 -31.02 -26.26 1.39
N LEU A 662 -30.24 -26.82 2.33
CA LEU A 662 -28.81 -26.56 2.48
C LEU A 662 -28.01 -26.99 1.25
N VAL A 663 -28.29 -28.18 0.72
CA VAL A 663 -27.69 -28.68 -0.53
C VAL A 663 -28.09 -27.78 -1.69
N GLY A 664 -29.37 -27.41 -1.81
CA GLY A 664 -29.85 -26.53 -2.87
C GLY A 664 -29.18 -25.17 -2.91
N VAL A 665 -28.91 -24.58 -1.74
CA VAL A 665 -28.19 -23.29 -1.63
C VAL A 665 -26.71 -23.42 -1.99
N THR A 666 -26.09 -24.57 -1.72
CA THR A 666 -24.64 -24.75 -1.90
C THR A 666 -24.27 -25.38 -3.25
N ARG A 667 -25.16 -26.19 -3.87
CA ARG A 667 -24.91 -26.91 -5.13
C ARG A 667 -24.58 -25.99 -6.31
N ALA A 668 -25.00 -24.74 -6.22
CA ALA A 668 -24.78 -23.74 -7.25
C ALA A 668 -23.43 -22.99 -7.10
N SER A 669 -22.52 -23.44 -6.22
CA SER A 669 -21.16 -22.92 -6.16
C SER A 669 -20.14 -24.03 -6.43
N THR A 670 -19.42 -23.90 -7.54
CA THR A 670 -18.28 -24.76 -7.87
C THR A 670 -17.05 -24.44 -7.02
N MET A 671 -16.96 -23.23 -6.45
CA MET A 671 -15.80 -22.78 -5.66
C MET A 671 -15.90 -23.13 -4.16
N ASP A 672 -17.11 -23.32 -3.64
CA ASP A 672 -17.34 -23.57 -2.21
C ASP A 672 -18.37 -24.69 -2.00
N GLU A 673 -18.03 -25.86 -2.52
CA GLU A 673 -18.83 -27.08 -2.40
C GLU A 673 -19.06 -27.49 -0.94
N LEU A 674 -20.20 -28.14 -0.69
CA LEU A 674 -20.52 -28.75 0.60
C LEU A 674 -19.89 -30.15 0.69
N LEU A 675 -18.97 -30.33 1.62
CA LEU A 675 -18.16 -31.53 1.73
C LEU A 675 -18.48 -32.32 2.99
N MET A 676 -18.46 -33.64 2.88
CA MET A 676 -18.50 -34.56 4.01
C MET A 676 -17.13 -35.24 4.15
N ILE A 677 -16.46 -35.04 5.28
CA ILE A 677 -15.16 -35.65 5.58
C ILE A 677 -15.38 -37.08 6.08
N ARG A 678 -14.57 -38.02 5.58
CA ARG A 678 -14.60 -39.44 5.96
C ARG A 678 -13.22 -39.92 6.35
N ARG A 679 -13.09 -40.72 7.41
CA ARG A 679 -11.78 -41.33 7.77
C ARG A 679 -11.45 -42.58 6.97
N ASP A 680 -12.46 -43.38 6.63
CA ASP A 680 -12.31 -44.69 5.97
C ASP A 680 -13.33 -44.88 4.83
N VAL A 681 -12.91 -45.63 3.81
CA VAL A 681 -13.63 -46.01 2.59
C VAL A 681 -14.60 -47.18 2.85
N GLY A 682 -14.45 -47.89 3.96
CA GLY A 682 -15.03 -49.23 4.19
C GLY A 682 -16.56 -49.40 4.05
N HIS A 683 -17.36 -48.33 4.04
CA HIS A 683 -18.80 -48.43 3.84
C HIS A 683 -19.30 -47.46 2.76
N PRO A 684 -19.79 -47.97 1.62
CA PRO A 684 -20.44 -47.12 0.62
C PRO A 684 -21.69 -46.51 1.26
N THR A 685 -21.73 -45.17 1.33
CA THR A 685 -22.93 -44.46 1.73
C THR A 685 -23.96 -44.57 0.61
N ILE A 686 -25.19 -44.94 0.98
CA ILE A 686 -26.33 -44.98 0.06
C ILE A 686 -26.60 -43.53 -0.40
N ARG A 687 -26.13 -43.20 -1.61
CA ARG A 687 -26.22 -41.88 -2.29
C ARG A 687 -25.86 -40.68 -1.41
N PRO A 688 -24.57 -40.29 -1.31
CA PRO A 688 -24.20 -39.15 -0.49
C PRO A 688 -24.78 -37.86 -1.09
N ARG A 689 -25.62 -37.15 -0.31
CA ARG A 689 -26.15 -35.81 -0.68
C ARG A 689 -25.04 -34.75 -0.73
N PHE A 690 -23.87 -35.06 -0.16
CA PHE A 690 -22.68 -34.22 -0.07
C PHE A 690 -21.52 -34.85 -0.85
N LYS A 691 -20.61 -34.03 -1.37
CA LYS A 691 -19.37 -34.55 -1.94
C LYS A 691 -18.51 -35.12 -0.82
N THR A 692 -18.19 -36.40 -0.90
CA THR A 692 -17.43 -37.09 0.14
C THR A 692 -15.94 -36.96 -0.13
N VAL A 693 -15.17 -36.58 0.88
CA VAL A 693 -13.70 -36.52 0.82
C VAL A 693 -13.13 -37.42 1.91
N VAL A 694 -12.41 -38.47 1.50
CA VAL A 694 -11.78 -39.40 2.43
C VAL A 694 -10.42 -38.85 2.84
N CYS A 695 -10.24 -38.55 4.13
CA CYS A 695 -9.02 -38.03 4.73
C CYS A 695 -8.78 -38.71 6.08
N PRO A 696 -7.65 -39.43 6.27
CA PRO A 696 -7.35 -40.10 7.53
C PRO A 696 -7.00 -39.10 8.65
N ASP A 697 -6.42 -37.93 8.30
CA ASP A 697 -6.01 -36.91 9.26
C ASP A 697 -6.25 -35.47 8.76
N GLY A 698 -5.99 -34.50 9.63
CA GLY A 698 -6.16 -33.08 9.32
C GLY A 698 -5.19 -32.51 8.27
N LYS A 699 -4.01 -33.11 8.09
CA LYS A 699 -3.05 -32.71 7.05
C LYS A 699 -3.59 -33.05 5.68
N ASP A 700 -4.11 -34.26 5.53
CA ASP A 700 -4.69 -34.74 4.28
C ASP A 700 -5.96 -33.99 3.91
N ILE A 701 -6.78 -33.57 4.91
CA ILE A 701 -7.90 -32.65 4.67
C ILE A 701 -7.41 -31.39 3.96
N LEU A 702 -6.43 -30.67 4.52
CA LEU A 702 -5.97 -29.42 3.92
C LEU A 702 -5.29 -29.60 2.55
N ALA A 703 -4.69 -30.77 2.29
CA ALA A 703 -4.09 -31.09 1.00
C ALA A 703 -5.17 -31.36 -0.07
N LYS A 704 -6.20 -32.16 0.25
CA LYS A 704 -7.27 -32.55 -0.69
C LYS A 704 -8.31 -31.46 -0.95
N LEU A 705 -8.40 -30.46 -0.08
CA LEU A 705 -9.30 -29.32 -0.25
C LEU A 705 -8.73 -28.21 -1.17
N ARG A 706 -7.61 -28.44 -1.84
CA ARG A 706 -7.06 -27.49 -2.82
C ARG A 706 -7.86 -27.58 -4.13
N ILE A 707 -8.28 -26.43 -4.67
CA ILE A 707 -8.93 -26.36 -5.99
C ILE A 707 -7.88 -26.30 -7.10
N SER A 708 -6.78 -25.58 -6.86
CA SER A 708 -5.67 -25.49 -7.79
C SER A 708 -4.47 -26.29 -7.29
N GLN A 709 -3.47 -26.47 -8.16
CA GLN A 709 -2.18 -27.06 -7.79
C GLN A 709 -1.44 -26.29 -6.68
N TYR A 710 -1.84 -25.03 -6.45
CA TYR A 710 -1.23 -24.14 -5.49
C TYR A 710 -2.10 -23.99 -4.23
N PRO A 711 -1.50 -23.96 -3.02
CA PRO A 711 -2.27 -23.77 -1.79
C PRO A 711 -2.83 -22.34 -1.71
N PRO A 712 -4.07 -22.16 -1.21
CA PRO A 712 -4.62 -20.82 -1.00
C PRO A 712 -3.90 -20.10 0.15
N VAL A 713 -3.92 -18.76 0.13
CA VAL A 713 -3.26 -17.88 1.14
C VAL A 713 -3.51 -18.34 2.56
N ILE A 714 -4.77 -18.62 2.88
CA ILE A 714 -5.15 -18.95 4.24
C ILE A 714 -4.56 -20.31 4.67
N ALA A 715 -4.43 -21.26 3.75
CA ALA A 715 -3.84 -22.56 4.03
C ALA A 715 -2.33 -22.44 4.32
N LEU A 716 -1.64 -21.46 3.73
CA LEU A 716 -0.22 -21.18 4.01
C LEU A 716 0.04 -20.74 5.45
N GLN A 717 -0.98 -20.25 6.16
CA GLN A 717 -0.90 -19.85 7.56
C GLN A 717 -1.14 -20.99 8.56
N SER A 718 -1.50 -22.16 8.06
CA SER A 718 -1.77 -23.32 8.89
C SER A 718 -0.47 -23.95 9.37
N ASP A 719 -0.31 -24.05 10.69
CA ASP A 719 0.80 -24.76 11.34
C ASP A 719 0.90 -26.22 10.84
N ILE A 720 -0.22 -26.78 10.36
CA ILE A 720 -0.36 -28.15 9.86
C ILE A 720 0.35 -28.36 8.51
N LEU A 721 0.22 -27.39 7.59
CA LEU A 721 0.80 -27.47 6.25
C LEU A 721 2.23 -26.94 6.20
N CYS A 722 2.59 -26.03 7.11
CA CYS A 722 3.92 -25.42 7.19
C CYS A 722 4.60 -25.70 8.54
N PRO A 723 4.77 -26.98 8.96
CA PRO A 723 5.46 -27.28 10.21
C PRO A 723 6.95 -26.89 10.06
N GLY A 724 7.34 -25.78 10.68
CA GLY A 724 8.74 -25.31 10.67
C GLY A 724 9.05 -24.06 9.85
N GLY A 725 8.05 -23.36 9.30
CA GLY A 725 8.19 -21.93 8.94
C GLY A 725 9.12 -21.58 7.77
N ASN A 726 9.47 -22.51 6.88
CA ASN A 726 10.15 -22.21 5.63
C ASN A 726 9.18 -22.42 4.45
N LEU A 727 8.57 -21.33 3.98
CA LEU A 727 7.76 -21.31 2.75
C LEU A 727 8.65 -21.63 1.53
N PRO A 728 8.30 -22.60 0.67
CA PRO A 728 9.03 -22.89 -0.55
C PRO A 728 8.77 -21.76 -1.56
N GLY A 729 9.75 -20.87 -1.73
CA GLY A 729 9.69 -19.77 -2.72
C GLY A 729 10.62 -18.59 -2.46
N PHE A 730 11.11 -18.40 -1.23
CA PHE A 730 12.08 -17.36 -0.91
C PHE A 730 13.41 -17.99 -0.46
N LYS A 731 14.26 -18.37 -1.42
CA LYS A 731 15.65 -18.77 -1.11
C LYS A 731 16.46 -17.52 -0.75
N LYS A 732 16.64 -17.27 0.56
CA LYS A 732 17.89 -16.71 1.06
C LYS A 732 18.60 -17.85 1.80
N GLN A 733 19.79 -18.21 1.32
CA GLN A 733 20.67 -19.17 1.96
C GLN A 733 20.93 -18.75 3.41
N GLU A 734 20.66 -19.64 4.37
CA GLU A 734 21.41 -19.74 5.62
C GLU A 734 21.06 -21.07 6.32
N GLU A 735 22.12 -21.73 6.81
CA GLU A 735 22.15 -23.08 7.36
C GLU A 735 21.54 -23.16 8.77
N GLY A 736 20.97 -24.32 9.08
CA GLY A 736 20.03 -24.52 10.19
C GLY A 736 20.64 -24.87 11.54
N VAL A 737 19.83 -24.70 12.59
CA VAL A 737 19.92 -25.44 13.87
C VAL A 737 18.50 -25.58 14.45
N SER A 738 18.12 -26.80 14.80
CA SER A 738 16.82 -27.23 15.33
C SER A 738 16.75 -27.14 16.88
N GLY A 739 15.55 -27.02 17.45
CA GLY A 739 15.31 -27.44 18.84
C GLY A 739 14.24 -26.71 19.68
N ASN A 740 13.10 -27.40 19.85
CA ASN A 740 12.18 -27.58 21.00
C ASN A 740 11.63 -26.40 21.83
N GLY A 741 10.29 -26.41 21.97
CA GLY A 741 9.48 -25.45 22.72
C GLY A 741 9.10 -25.92 24.14
N VAL A 742 9.02 -24.96 25.06
CA VAL A 742 8.50 -25.12 26.43
C VAL A 742 7.50 -24.01 26.72
N GLN A 743 6.36 -24.38 27.31
CA GLN A 743 5.24 -23.50 27.67
C GLN A 743 5.55 -22.64 28.90
N THR A 744 5.32 -21.32 28.81
CA THR A 744 5.43 -20.37 29.92
C THR A 744 4.06 -20.00 30.49
N LYS A 745 3.85 -20.28 31.78
CA LYS A 745 2.72 -19.78 32.59
C LYS A 745 2.95 -18.31 32.98
N SER A 746 1.89 -17.51 32.88
CA SER A 746 1.83 -16.08 33.20
C SER A 746 1.81 -15.85 34.72
N ALA A 747 2.75 -15.06 35.24
CA ALA A 747 2.72 -14.51 36.59
C ALA A 747 2.50 -12.98 36.53
N ALA A 748 1.50 -12.50 37.27
CA ALA A 748 1.12 -11.11 37.43
C ALA A 748 2.23 -10.33 38.17
N GLY A 749 2.54 -9.12 37.68
CA GLY A 749 3.46 -8.18 38.32
C GLY A 749 2.70 -6.98 38.93
N PRO A 750 3.23 -6.37 40.01
CA PRO A 750 2.52 -5.43 40.86
C PRO A 750 2.45 -4.02 40.24
N GLY A 751 1.34 -3.34 40.50
CA GLY A 751 1.08 -1.98 40.05
C GLY A 751 1.90 -0.96 40.82
N PHE A 752 2.54 -0.05 40.09
CA PHE A 752 3.03 1.22 40.62
C PHE A 752 2.00 2.30 40.26
N GLU A 753 1.49 2.98 41.28
CA GLU A 753 0.62 4.15 41.14
C GLU A 753 1.39 5.28 40.45
N SER A 754 0.93 5.67 39.26
CA SER A 754 1.48 6.81 38.51
C SER A 754 0.57 8.01 38.66
N VAL A 755 1.16 9.14 39.05
CA VAL A 755 0.55 10.49 39.08
C VAL A 755 -0.19 10.78 37.77
N PRO A 756 -1.41 11.37 37.82
CA PRO A 756 -2.24 11.59 36.63
C PRO A 756 -1.56 12.55 35.64
N SER A 757 -1.31 12.05 34.42
CA SER A 757 -0.74 12.78 33.29
C SER A 757 -1.69 13.89 32.81
N THR A 758 -1.17 15.11 32.71
CA THR A 758 -1.88 16.29 32.20
C THR A 758 -2.11 16.20 30.68
N PRO A 759 -3.07 16.95 30.11
CA PRO A 759 -3.32 16.96 28.67
C PRO A 759 -2.09 17.40 27.85
N GLU A 760 -1.27 18.28 28.42
CA GLU A 760 -0.03 18.78 27.81
C GLU A 760 1.07 17.73 27.81
N ASP A 761 1.16 16.90 28.86
CA ASP A 761 2.08 15.75 28.87
C ASP A 761 1.72 14.73 27.78
N ARG A 762 0.42 14.51 27.53
CA ARG A 762 -0.04 13.60 26.48
C ARG A 762 0.21 14.16 25.09
N ARG A 763 0.01 15.46 24.90
CA ARG A 763 0.29 16.14 23.62
C ARG A 763 1.79 16.13 23.32
N SER A 764 2.61 16.44 24.32
CA SER A 764 4.07 16.40 24.23
C SER A 764 4.59 14.98 23.96
N ALA A 765 4.10 13.99 24.70
CA ALA A 765 4.44 12.58 24.47
C ALA A 765 4.00 12.08 23.08
N SER A 766 2.87 12.54 22.56
CA SER A 766 2.38 12.20 21.22
C SER A 766 3.26 12.79 20.13
N ILE A 767 3.66 14.07 20.26
CA ILE A 767 4.59 14.74 19.33
C ILE A 767 5.96 14.05 19.37
N ILE A 768 6.50 13.79 20.56
CA ILE A 768 7.77 13.08 20.75
C ILE A 768 7.69 11.66 20.15
N GLN A 769 6.59 10.91 20.37
CA GLN A 769 6.41 9.59 19.76
C GLN A 769 6.27 9.65 18.23
N ALA A 770 5.58 10.64 17.68
CA ALA A 770 5.43 10.81 16.24
C ALA A 770 6.78 11.16 15.59
N PHE A 771 7.54 12.06 16.21
CA PHE A 771 8.88 12.42 15.80
C PHE A 771 9.83 11.22 15.90
N PHE A 772 9.80 10.48 17.02
CA PHE A 772 10.61 9.28 17.22
C PHE A 772 10.25 8.15 16.24
N ARG A 773 8.97 7.98 15.88
CA ARG A 773 8.53 6.98 14.88
C ARG A 773 8.90 7.40 13.45
N ARG A 774 8.90 8.70 13.14
CA ARG A 774 9.33 9.24 11.84
C ARG A 774 10.86 9.17 11.71
N HIS A 775 11.57 9.46 12.80
CA HIS A 775 13.02 9.31 12.91
C HIS A 775 13.45 7.85 12.83
N ARG A 776 12.80 6.93 13.55
CA ARG A 776 13.06 5.48 13.49
C ARG A 776 12.86 4.90 12.08
N ARG A 777 11.93 5.45 11.29
CA ARG A 777 11.74 5.07 9.88
C ARG A 777 12.86 5.58 8.97
N ARG A 778 13.47 6.73 9.28
CA ARG A 778 14.61 7.31 8.55
C ARG A 778 15.98 6.77 9.02
N ALA A 779 16.08 6.36 10.28
CA ALA A 779 17.31 5.94 10.94
C ALA A 779 17.52 4.42 10.98
N GLY A 780 16.67 3.64 10.29
CA GLY A 780 16.87 2.19 10.10
C GLY A 780 18.10 1.83 9.23
N GLY A 781 18.99 2.79 8.97
CA GLY A 781 20.23 2.59 8.24
C GLY A 781 21.11 1.48 8.81
N PRO A 782 22.19 1.12 8.11
CA PRO A 782 22.97 -0.08 8.38
C PRO A 782 23.40 -0.24 9.85
N ILE A 783 23.68 0.87 10.56
CA ILE A 783 24.08 0.88 11.99
C ILE A 783 22.96 0.32 12.89
N ALA A 784 21.72 0.79 12.75
CA ALA A 784 20.59 0.33 13.58
C ALA A 784 20.31 -1.17 13.38
N ALA A 785 20.45 -1.66 12.15
CA ALA A 785 20.30 -3.08 11.83
C ALA A 785 21.39 -3.95 12.50
N VAL A 786 22.63 -3.45 12.61
CA VAL A 786 23.71 -4.15 13.33
C VAL A 786 23.42 -4.17 14.84
N PHE A 787 22.93 -3.08 15.42
CA PHE A 787 22.55 -3.04 16.84
C PHE A 787 21.33 -3.94 17.16
N GLU A 788 20.37 -4.09 16.25
CA GLU A 788 19.28 -5.06 16.44
C GLU A 788 19.80 -6.51 16.41
N ARG A 789 20.76 -6.83 15.53
CA ARG A 789 21.45 -8.13 15.54
C ARG A 789 22.20 -8.37 16.84
N LEU A 790 22.86 -7.34 17.39
CA LEU A 790 23.48 -7.42 18.71
C LEU A 790 22.46 -7.66 19.82
N ALA A 791 21.34 -6.94 19.84
CA ALA A 791 20.28 -7.13 20.83
C ALA A 791 19.74 -8.58 20.80
N GLN A 792 19.58 -9.13 19.60
CA GLN A 792 19.18 -10.54 19.41
C GLN A 792 20.27 -11.51 19.88
N LYS A 793 21.54 -11.25 19.58
CA LYS A 793 22.68 -12.07 20.03
C LYS A 793 22.79 -12.09 21.56
N LEU A 794 22.67 -10.93 22.20
CA LEU A 794 22.67 -10.82 23.66
C LEU A 794 21.47 -11.57 24.26
N LYS A 795 20.27 -11.41 23.71
CA LYS A 795 19.07 -12.13 24.15
C LYS A 795 19.21 -13.66 23.99
N LYS A 796 19.90 -14.14 22.95
CA LYS A 796 20.19 -15.56 22.74
C LYS A 796 21.22 -16.10 23.74
N ARG A 797 22.25 -15.32 24.08
CA ARG A 797 23.29 -15.71 25.06
C ARG A 797 22.78 -15.76 26.49
N THR A 798 21.90 -14.82 26.87
CA THR A 798 21.42 -14.73 28.26
C THR A 798 20.14 -15.56 28.51
N ARG A 799 20.02 -16.76 27.96
CA ARG A 799 18.81 -17.61 28.15
C ARG A 799 18.46 -17.87 29.63
N ASN A 800 19.45 -17.81 30.53
CA ASN A 800 19.28 -18.08 31.96
C ASN A 800 19.12 -16.81 32.83
N TYR A 801 19.34 -15.61 32.28
CA TYR A 801 19.25 -14.36 33.03
C TYR A 801 18.50 -13.29 32.23
N LYS A 802 17.54 -12.63 32.88
CA LYS A 802 16.75 -11.58 32.25
C LYS A 802 17.66 -10.38 31.96
N LEU A 803 18.01 -10.18 30.69
CA LEU A 803 18.78 -9.02 30.25
C LEU A 803 18.07 -7.74 30.73
N ALA A 804 18.82 -6.84 31.37
CA ALA A 804 18.26 -5.63 31.95
C ALA A 804 17.53 -4.84 30.87
N ARG A 805 16.26 -4.47 31.13
CA ARG A 805 15.45 -3.67 30.20
C ARG A 805 16.14 -2.36 29.80
N PRO A 806 16.82 -1.62 30.70
CA PRO A 806 17.58 -0.43 30.33
C PRO A 806 18.61 -0.69 29.23
N LEU A 807 19.38 -1.78 29.32
CA LEU A 807 20.38 -2.14 28.32
C LEU A 807 19.76 -2.37 26.93
N LEU A 808 18.63 -3.07 26.86
CA LEU A 808 17.93 -3.29 25.58
C LEU A 808 17.37 -1.99 24.98
N LEU A 809 16.89 -1.09 25.83
CA LEU A 809 16.42 0.23 25.39
C LEU A 809 17.59 1.06 24.85
N CYS A 810 18.75 1.03 25.53
CA CYS A 810 19.97 1.70 25.10
C CYS A 810 20.42 1.22 23.72
N ILE A 811 20.55 -0.09 23.55
CA ILE A 811 21.04 -0.74 22.31
C ILE A 811 20.08 -0.51 21.13
N ARG A 812 18.77 -0.52 21.37
CA ARG A 812 17.75 -0.38 20.29
C ARG A 812 17.31 1.06 20.01
N GLY A 813 17.59 1.98 20.93
CA GLY A 813 17.14 3.36 20.87
C GLY A 813 18.31 4.29 20.62
N PRO A 814 18.86 4.95 21.66
CA PRO A 814 19.77 6.07 21.52
C PRO A 814 21.18 5.71 21.03
N LEU A 815 21.69 4.52 21.34
CA LEU A 815 23.10 4.18 21.04
C LEU A 815 23.45 4.14 19.54
N PRO A 816 22.62 3.57 18.64
CA PRO A 816 22.81 3.69 17.20
C PRO A 816 22.99 5.13 16.70
N HIS A 817 22.29 6.09 17.31
CA HIS A 817 22.37 7.49 16.94
C HIS A 817 23.67 8.13 17.41
N VAL A 818 24.13 7.81 18.63
CA VAL A 818 25.44 8.27 19.13
C VAL A 818 26.57 7.76 18.24
N VAL A 819 26.54 6.50 17.82
CA VAL A 819 27.56 5.94 16.92
C VAL A 819 27.52 6.61 15.54
N ALA A 820 26.33 6.85 14.98
CA ALA A 820 26.18 7.58 13.72
C ALA A 820 26.71 9.03 13.83
N TYR A 821 26.52 9.67 14.98
CA TYR A 821 27.05 11.02 15.24
C TYR A 821 28.57 11.03 15.33
N LEU A 822 29.18 10.08 16.05
CA LEU A 822 30.64 9.93 16.12
C LEU A 822 31.27 9.70 14.74
N LEU A 823 30.64 8.90 13.87
CA LEU A 823 31.10 8.72 12.48
C LEU A 823 31.03 10.03 11.68
N THR A 824 30.00 10.83 11.91
CA THR A 824 29.86 12.14 11.25
C THR A 824 30.94 13.11 11.72
N LEU A 825 31.22 13.18 13.02
CA LEU A 825 32.30 14.01 13.58
C LEU A 825 33.69 13.57 13.10
N ARG A 826 33.91 12.26 12.94
CA ARG A 826 35.12 11.72 12.33
C ARG A 826 35.30 12.25 10.90
N ASN A 827 34.25 12.17 10.07
CA ASN A 827 34.31 12.63 8.69
C ASN A 827 34.58 14.15 8.60
N ILE A 828 34.01 14.94 9.50
CA ILE A 828 34.29 16.38 9.61
C ILE A 828 35.76 16.60 9.95
N SER A 829 36.28 15.89 10.96
CA SER A 829 37.68 16.00 11.38
C SER A 829 38.65 15.63 10.25
N ASP A 830 38.37 14.55 9.50
CA ASP A 830 39.18 14.12 8.36
C ASP A 830 39.20 15.16 7.23
N LYS A 831 38.04 15.76 6.91
CA LYS A 831 37.96 16.86 5.93
C LYS A 831 38.78 18.08 6.39
N THR A 832 38.69 18.45 7.66
CA THR A 832 39.46 19.58 8.20
C THR A 832 40.95 19.31 8.18
N ILE A 833 41.41 18.11 8.54
CA ILE A 833 42.82 17.73 8.45
C ILE A 833 43.31 17.83 7.00
N GLN A 834 42.53 17.40 6.02
CA GLN A 834 42.88 17.55 4.60
C GLN A 834 42.99 19.02 4.20
N THR A 835 42.06 19.87 4.64
CA THR A 835 42.09 21.32 4.37
C THR A 835 43.30 21.99 5.03
N LEU A 836 43.60 21.67 6.30
CA LEU A 836 44.78 22.18 7.01
C LEU A 836 46.08 21.77 6.31
N ASN A 837 46.20 20.51 5.88
CA ASN A 837 47.37 20.04 5.12
C ASN A 837 47.54 20.79 3.79
N ARG A 838 46.45 21.05 3.05
CA ARG A 838 46.48 21.85 1.82
C ARG A 838 46.85 23.31 2.08
N ASN A 839 46.41 23.87 3.21
CA ASN A 839 46.72 25.25 3.58
C ASN A 839 48.18 25.42 4.02
N MET A 840 48.72 24.46 4.78
CA MET A 840 50.15 24.45 5.16
C MET A 840 51.08 24.44 3.93
N GLN A 841 50.66 23.84 2.81
CA GLN A 841 51.42 23.86 1.56
C GLN A 841 51.40 25.21 0.83
N LYS A 842 50.47 26.12 1.16
CA LYS A 842 50.22 27.36 0.40
C LYS A 842 50.64 28.64 1.13
N ILE A 843 50.92 28.58 2.44
CA ILE A 843 51.03 29.74 3.32
C ILE A 843 52.48 30.00 3.73
N SER A 844 52.82 31.26 4.03
CA SER A 844 54.15 31.70 4.51
C SER A 844 54.54 31.10 5.87
N HIS A 845 55.85 30.96 6.12
CA HIS A 845 56.43 30.26 7.27
C HIS A 845 55.84 30.64 8.64
N GLU A 846 55.49 31.90 8.87
CA GLU A 846 54.98 32.39 10.17
C GLU A 846 53.63 31.81 10.59
N LYS A 847 52.76 31.41 9.64
CA LYS A 847 51.43 30.84 9.94
C LYS A 847 51.41 29.31 9.91
N ILE A 848 52.53 28.67 9.54
CA ILE A 848 52.63 27.21 9.46
C ILE A 848 52.59 26.61 10.86
N GLU A 849 53.23 27.23 11.86
CA GLU A 849 53.23 26.74 13.24
C GLU A 849 51.82 26.73 13.84
N GLU A 850 51.05 27.82 13.67
CA GLU A 850 49.65 27.90 14.16
C GLU A 850 48.75 26.84 13.49
N LEU A 851 48.87 26.67 12.17
CA LEU A 851 48.12 25.64 11.44
C LEU A 851 48.55 24.22 11.81
N HIS A 852 49.83 24.03 12.13
CA HIS A 852 50.35 22.77 12.61
C HIS A 852 49.78 22.43 13.99
N GLU A 853 49.81 23.35 14.95
CA GLU A 853 49.24 23.17 16.29
C GLU A 853 47.76 22.82 16.21
N LYS A 854 46.99 23.58 15.41
CA LYS A 854 45.57 23.29 15.14
C LYS A 854 45.37 21.92 14.51
N GLY A 855 46.23 21.53 13.56
CA GLY A 855 46.20 20.21 12.93
C GLY A 855 46.49 19.06 13.91
N VAL A 856 47.41 19.24 14.85
CA VAL A 856 47.72 18.26 15.90
C VAL A 856 46.52 18.07 16.82
N GLU A 857 45.87 19.15 17.25
CA GLU A 857 44.71 19.06 18.14
C GLU A 857 43.51 18.38 17.45
N VAL A 858 43.21 18.73 16.19
CA VAL A 858 42.12 18.07 15.43
C VAL A 858 42.40 16.58 15.24
N ARG A 859 43.65 16.16 14.98
CA ARG A 859 44.02 14.73 14.91
C ARG A 859 43.81 14.03 16.25
N ARG A 860 44.22 14.67 17.35
CA ARG A 860 44.03 14.13 18.70
C ARG A 860 42.55 13.91 19.04
N ILE A 861 41.69 14.88 18.68
CA ILE A 861 40.23 14.80 18.87
C ILE A 861 39.64 13.69 18.00
N ARG A 862 40.02 13.63 16.71
CA ARG A 862 39.58 12.57 15.79
C ARG A 862 39.94 11.18 16.33
N ASP A 863 41.16 11.00 16.80
CA ASP A 863 41.61 9.70 17.31
C ASP A 863 40.85 9.31 18.58
N ALA A 864 40.46 10.30 19.41
CA ALA A 864 39.57 10.07 20.56
C ALA A 864 38.14 9.69 20.13
N ILE A 865 37.59 10.34 19.09
CA ILE A 865 36.28 9.99 18.49
C ILE A 865 36.31 8.57 17.93
N ILE A 866 37.38 8.18 17.22
CA ILE A 866 37.56 6.83 16.67
C ILE A 866 37.59 5.80 17.79
N ARG A 867 38.44 6.00 18.81
CA ARG A 867 38.51 5.09 19.98
C ARG A 867 37.14 4.93 20.65
N LEU A 868 36.43 6.03 20.90
CA LEU A 868 35.12 5.98 21.53
C LEU A 868 34.08 5.27 20.65
N GLY A 869 34.11 5.50 19.33
CA GLY A 869 33.28 4.79 18.37
C GLY A 869 33.55 3.29 18.35
N GLU A 870 34.82 2.88 18.43
CA GLU A 870 35.24 1.49 18.49
C GLU A 870 34.86 0.79 19.80
N GLU A 871 34.81 1.53 20.91
CA GLU A 871 34.34 1.02 22.19
C GLU A 871 32.82 0.84 22.24
N LEU A 872 32.06 1.68 21.54
CA LEU A 872 30.59 1.68 21.54
C LEU A 872 29.96 0.86 20.40
N GLN A 873 30.70 0.51 19.35
CA GLN A 873 30.18 -0.25 18.21
C GLN A 873 29.79 -1.70 18.59
N PRO A 874 28.90 -2.35 17.85
CA PRO A 874 28.40 -3.69 18.20
C PRO A 874 29.45 -4.81 18.25
N SER A 875 30.55 -4.66 17.53
CA SER A 875 31.70 -5.57 17.52
C SER A 875 32.62 -5.39 18.73
N SER A 876 32.42 -4.34 19.53
CA SER A 876 33.26 -4.02 20.68
C SER A 876 33.39 -5.18 21.67
N SER A 877 34.58 -5.28 22.27
CA SER A 877 34.85 -6.19 23.39
C SER A 877 33.93 -5.93 24.58
N LEU A 878 33.38 -4.71 24.67
CA LEU A 878 32.37 -4.30 25.64
C LEU A 878 31.19 -5.29 25.65
N TYR A 879 30.76 -5.81 24.49
CA TYR A 879 29.66 -6.78 24.39
C TYR A 879 30.11 -8.24 24.28
N SER A 880 31.36 -8.48 23.92
CA SER A 880 31.81 -9.78 23.40
C SER A 880 32.73 -10.56 24.33
N ASN A 881 33.49 -9.92 25.22
CA ASN A 881 34.71 -10.50 25.81
C ASN A 881 34.73 -10.69 27.34
N ARG A 882 33.58 -10.68 28.03
CA ARG A 882 33.56 -10.99 29.47
C ARG A 882 33.41 -12.49 29.70
N LEU A 883 34.52 -13.15 30.03
CA LEU A 883 34.57 -14.51 30.59
C LEU A 883 33.86 -14.58 31.96
N SER A 884 33.75 -13.47 32.67
CA SER A 884 32.91 -13.32 33.85
C SER A 884 31.44 -13.20 33.43
N ALA A 885 30.55 -14.03 33.98
CA ALA A 885 29.12 -14.08 33.68
C ALA A 885 28.31 -12.78 33.96
N THR A 886 28.98 -11.67 34.26
CA THR A 886 28.38 -10.36 34.53
C THR A 886 28.02 -9.65 33.21
N PRO A 887 26.71 -9.44 32.93
CA PRO A 887 26.29 -8.73 31.73
C PRO A 887 26.75 -7.27 31.78
N VAL A 888 26.96 -6.69 30.59
CA VAL A 888 27.26 -5.26 30.41
C VAL A 888 26.22 -4.42 31.13
N SER A 889 26.67 -3.51 31.99
CA SER A 889 25.77 -2.56 32.63
C SER A 889 25.46 -1.42 31.66
N ALA A 890 24.20 -0.98 31.61
CA ALA A 890 23.82 0.22 30.88
C ALA A 890 24.64 1.44 31.36
N LEU A 891 25.00 1.49 32.65
CA LEU A 891 25.83 2.54 33.24
C LEU A 891 27.21 2.66 32.58
N GLU A 892 27.79 1.54 32.15
CA GLU A 892 29.11 1.55 31.51
C GLU A 892 29.04 2.16 30.11
N ILE A 893 27.94 1.92 29.38
CA ILE A 893 27.68 2.57 28.10
C ILE A 893 27.45 4.07 28.32
N VAL A 894 26.69 4.45 29.34
CA VAL A 894 26.40 5.86 29.66
C VAL A 894 27.68 6.63 29.95
N LYS A 895 28.57 6.11 30.80
CA LYS A 895 29.88 6.73 31.11
C LYS A 895 30.76 6.98 29.87
N LYS A 896 30.61 6.17 28.83
CA LYS A 896 31.30 6.36 27.55
C LYS A 896 30.61 7.44 26.72
N VAL A 897 29.27 7.43 26.65
CA VAL A 897 28.47 8.44 25.95
C VAL A 897 28.66 9.85 26.55
N GLU A 898 28.86 9.95 27.86
CA GLU A 898 29.15 11.22 28.57
C GLU A 898 30.44 11.92 28.10
N GLN A 899 31.33 11.22 27.39
CA GLN A 899 32.55 11.82 26.84
C GLN A 899 32.32 12.57 25.53
N VAL A 900 31.19 12.31 24.84
CA VAL A 900 30.90 12.88 23.52
C VAL A 900 30.76 14.41 23.53
N PRO A 901 30.04 15.06 24.49
CA PRO A 901 29.90 16.51 24.49
C PRO A 901 31.23 17.26 24.58
N GLU A 902 32.17 16.76 25.38
CA GLU A 902 33.49 17.37 25.55
C GLU A 902 34.33 17.23 24.27
N LEU A 903 34.22 16.11 23.55
CA LEU A 903 34.87 15.94 22.25
C LEU A 903 34.28 16.88 21.18
N VAL A 904 32.97 17.08 21.19
CA VAL A 904 32.28 18.02 20.29
C VAL A 904 32.74 19.45 20.57
N ARG A 905 32.76 19.86 21.84
CA ARG A 905 33.20 21.20 22.26
C ARG A 905 34.65 21.47 21.83
N LYS A 906 35.55 20.52 22.05
CA LYS A 906 36.95 20.62 21.60
C LYS A 906 37.06 20.71 20.07
N LEU A 907 36.25 19.95 19.34
CA LEU A 907 36.23 19.99 17.88
C LEU A 907 35.70 21.33 17.37
N GLN A 908 34.62 21.85 17.94
CA GLN A 908 34.02 23.15 17.59
C GLN A 908 34.99 24.31 17.79
N ASN A 909 35.84 24.27 18.82
CA ASN A 909 36.90 25.27 19.01
C ASN A 909 37.93 25.27 17.86
N SER A 910 38.04 24.18 17.11
CA SER A 910 39.02 24.00 16.04
C SER A 910 38.41 23.96 14.64
N VAL A 911 37.11 23.71 14.51
CA VAL A 911 36.43 23.43 13.23
C VAL A 911 35.02 23.99 13.25
N ASP A 912 34.63 24.68 12.18
CA ASP A 912 33.24 25.07 11.94
C ASP A 912 32.36 23.82 11.76
N CYS A 913 31.73 23.41 12.84
CA CYS A 913 30.72 22.35 12.83
C CYS A 913 29.35 22.99 12.63
N PRO A 914 28.47 22.43 11.78
CA PRO A 914 27.11 22.92 11.65
C PRO A 914 26.40 22.91 13.01
N GLU A 915 25.84 24.04 13.43
CA GLU A 915 25.19 24.19 14.75
C GLU A 915 24.04 23.18 14.96
N ASP A 916 23.38 22.74 13.88
CA ASP A 916 22.24 21.81 13.94
C ASP A 916 22.63 20.31 13.86
N LEU A 917 23.92 19.97 13.89
CA LEU A 917 24.36 18.60 13.56
C LEU A 917 23.82 17.55 14.54
N ASP A 918 23.78 17.88 15.82
CA ASP A 918 23.24 17.05 16.91
C ASP A 918 21.70 16.99 16.88
N TYR A 919 21.03 18.08 16.55
CA TYR A 919 19.57 18.16 16.38
C TYR A 919 19.09 17.30 15.20
N LYS A 920 19.78 17.39 14.04
CA LYS A 920 19.44 16.62 12.82
C LYS A 920 19.54 15.11 13.03
N LEU A 921 20.44 14.65 13.91
CA LEU A 921 20.61 13.24 14.24
C LEU A 921 19.76 12.81 15.45
N GLY A 922 19.10 13.76 16.14
CA GLY A 922 18.28 13.52 17.32
C GLY A 922 19.11 13.15 18.56
N VAL A 923 20.36 13.64 18.62
CA VAL A 923 21.36 13.25 19.61
C VAL A 923 21.48 14.30 20.73
N GLU A 924 21.07 15.53 20.50
CA GLU A 924 21.05 16.60 21.51
C GLU A 924 20.32 16.21 22.81
N PRO A 925 19.07 15.65 22.79
CA PRO A 925 18.41 15.24 24.04
C PRO A 925 19.12 14.07 24.73
N ILE A 926 19.83 13.25 23.95
CA ILE A 926 20.56 12.05 24.39
C ILE A 926 21.86 12.43 25.11
N LEU A 927 22.52 13.51 24.65
CA LEU A 927 23.78 14.02 25.19
C LEU A 927 23.59 15.06 26.30
N SER A 928 22.39 15.62 26.42
CA SER A 928 22.06 16.48 27.55
C SER A 928 21.92 15.67 28.85
N ASN A 929 22.20 16.29 30.00
CA ASN A 929 21.91 15.74 31.33
C ASN A 929 20.41 15.46 31.58
N ARG A 930 19.53 15.77 30.61
CA ARG A 930 18.08 15.54 30.64
C ARG A 930 17.64 14.26 29.93
N GLY A 931 18.58 13.50 29.36
CA GLY A 931 18.28 12.29 28.58
C GLY A 931 17.78 11.10 29.41
N PRO A 932 17.06 10.14 28.78
CA PRO A 932 16.47 8.96 29.44
C PRO A 932 17.48 7.93 29.99
N TRP A 933 18.77 8.28 30.03
CA TRP A 933 19.83 7.50 30.66
C TRP A 933 19.90 7.69 32.19
N ALA A 934 19.32 8.79 32.71
CA ALA A 934 19.39 9.20 34.12
C ALA A 934 18.38 8.48 35.04
N LEU A 935 17.99 7.24 34.73
CA LEU A 935 17.11 6.40 35.56
C LEU A 935 17.89 5.44 36.46
#